data_AF-A0A523ST26-F1
#
_entry.id   AF-A0A523ST26-F1
#
_cell.length_a   1.000
_cell.length_b   1.000
_cell.length_c   1.000
_cell.angle_alpha   90.00
_cell.angle_beta   90.00
_cell.angle_gamma   90.00
#
_symmetry.space_group_name_H-M   'P 1'
#
loop_
_entity.id
_entity.type
_entity.pdbx_description
1 polymer ?
#
loop_
_entity_poly.entity_id
_entity_poly.type
_entity_poly.pdbx_seq_one_letter_code
_entity_poly.pdbx_strand_id
1 'polypeptide(L)'
;MAETNILILNNNPEESAILKKLSNSQGSVYCALDLENAIILLESLNFHVLVADHSLAKYSSLRGLFKETTSIIITGNEERNIKEIARSWPLNYYVDFHISPLNNEDNHAFLRTLETASEHSHLKYEVKNLQQSIRHNEIQLKEACSEIKDIKNFISDRVVREFEKRIAVEAKYIWFKNEKLKIEEILKKLYISNDVTSLLDIVFDIKEIAQAQGISFYILDENETLGKYLKPLVWDGAILSHPDFSKHFVLLDSQDFAAVVTQTGKEINLVDFSFDKRLSKRYLEQLKFPLRSILCVPIMHDKEVIGVLEVYNKIRKDKSRGIGFTSEDQRIMSKLSEHISIAITKLNLIQYDALTGILRPDPFFEELIQKLNLERKRHLEASSYAMVMGDVDWFKNFNDRNGHQAGNKLLRELASVLKFSIREEDFLCRYGGEEFLFFLTGINSLEEGCGLTERIRKNVEDHYFEHQEFQPNNNLTMSFGVTLFTRERINSMKAISKNDLKKLANEADMALAEAKGKKTSASKSQDNKDRKKAKNKVCAYYIDQPDKPIKNNMIEQYMEKFTHERRKHQRFYTSTILIYKKKDFQKVTKTINLSIGGAKISTDSKLYADQDLDLILILGNKACQMKGDIVYSEMVKDDYSRYYSGLKFKNISLNDRKILEDYFSALSINEHSLQH
;
A
#
# COMPACT_ATOMS: atom_id res chain seq x y z
N MET A 1 -13.12 88.33 32.45
CA MET A 1 -14.18 88.00 33.42
C MET A 1 -15.49 87.99 32.66
N ALA A 2 -16.30 86.95 32.81
CA ALA A 2 -17.63 86.94 32.21
C ALA A 2 -18.45 88.09 32.82
N GLU A 3 -19.30 88.70 32.01
CA GLU A 3 -20.08 89.87 32.43
C GLU A 3 -21.13 89.43 33.47
N THR A 4 -21.00 89.93 34.69
CA THR A 4 -21.90 89.55 35.79
C THR A 4 -23.19 90.35 35.66
N ASN A 5 -24.26 89.71 35.23
CA ASN A 5 -25.60 90.29 35.31
C ASN A 5 -26.12 90.27 36.76
N ILE A 6 -26.42 91.44 37.31
CA ILE A 6 -26.91 91.64 38.67
C ILE A 6 -28.33 92.21 38.61
N LEU A 7 -29.27 91.57 39.30
CA LEU A 7 -30.64 92.07 39.44
C LEU A 7 -30.83 92.66 40.83
N ILE A 8 -31.24 93.92 40.92
CA ILE A 8 -31.62 94.59 42.15
C ILE A 8 -33.14 94.64 42.22
N LEU A 9 -33.72 93.92 43.17
CA LEU A 9 -35.15 93.87 43.44
C LEU A 9 -35.43 94.63 44.75
N ASN A 10 -35.76 95.92 44.64
CA ASN A 10 -35.99 96.77 45.80
C ASN A 10 -37.18 97.71 45.53
N ASN A 11 -38.17 97.72 46.43
CA ASN A 11 -39.36 98.56 46.32
C ASN A 11 -39.10 100.05 46.60
N ASN A 12 -37.95 100.40 47.17
CA ASN A 12 -37.52 101.77 47.41
C ASN A 12 -36.67 102.31 46.24
N PRO A 13 -37.15 103.29 45.46
CA PRO A 13 -36.44 103.80 44.29
C PRO A 13 -35.14 104.54 44.62
N GLU A 14 -35.06 105.21 45.77
CA GLU A 14 -33.84 105.93 46.18
C GLU A 14 -32.72 104.95 46.55
N GLU A 15 -33.06 103.92 47.31
CA GLU A 15 -32.12 102.88 47.72
C GLU A 15 -31.68 102.00 46.54
N SER A 16 -32.62 101.66 45.65
CA SER A 16 -32.32 100.96 44.39
C SER A 16 -31.32 101.73 43.52
N ALA A 17 -31.43 103.06 43.45
CA ALA A 17 -30.49 103.91 42.73
C ALA A 17 -29.08 103.93 43.36
N ILE A 18 -28.99 103.92 44.69
CA ILE A 18 -27.72 103.84 45.44
C ILE A 18 -27.05 102.48 45.19
N LEU A 19 -27.79 101.38 45.37
CA LEU A 19 -27.32 100.03 45.12
C LEU A 19 -26.88 99.84 43.67
N LYS A 20 -27.61 100.43 42.71
CA LYS A 20 -27.23 100.43 41.29
C LYS A 20 -25.89 101.12 41.06
N LYS A 21 -25.72 102.32 41.63
CA LYS A 21 -24.48 103.10 41.47
C LYS A 21 -23.26 102.34 42.02
N LEU A 22 -23.41 101.67 43.15
CA LEU A 22 -22.35 100.86 43.76
C LEU A 22 -22.05 99.59 42.95
N SER A 23 -23.10 98.88 42.54
CA SER A 23 -22.99 97.59 41.86
C SER A 23 -22.51 97.71 40.40
N ASN A 24 -22.64 98.88 39.77
CA ASN A 24 -22.17 99.12 38.39
C ASN A 24 -20.67 98.84 38.20
N SER A 25 -19.88 98.89 39.27
CA SER A 25 -18.45 98.56 39.23
C SER A 25 -18.16 97.06 39.09
N GLN A 26 -19.15 96.20 39.34
CA GLN A 26 -19.03 94.73 39.42
C GLN A 26 -19.74 94.00 38.26
N GLY A 27 -20.51 94.70 37.43
CA GLY A 27 -21.16 94.11 36.26
C GLY A 27 -22.33 94.92 35.71
N SER A 28 -23.12 94.26 34.85
CA SER A 28 -24.32 94.85 34.25
C SER A 28 -25.49 94.76 35.20
N VAL A 29 -25.94 95.92 35.70
CA VAL A 29 -26.93 96.03 36.77
C VAL A 29 -28.30 96.41 36.22
N TYR A 30 -29.31 95.63 36.61
CA TYR A 30 -30.69 95.80 36.25
C TYR A 30 -31.52 95.99 37.52
N CYS A 31 -32.49 96.89 37.49
CA CYS A 31 -33.30 97.21 38.68
C CYS A 31 -34.77 96.92 38.39
N ALA A 32 -35.44 96.28 39.35
CA ALA A 32 -36.87 96.06 39.35
C ALA A 32 -37.45 96.55 40.69
N LEU A 33 -38.55 97.31 40.62
CA LEU A 33 -39.22 97.84 41.81
C LEU A 33 -40.25 96.85 42.39
N ASP A 34 -40.65 95.85 41.59
CA ASP A 34 -41.58 94.79 41.94
C ASP A 34 -41.21 93.47 41.26
N LEU A 35 -41.90 92.40 41.64
CA LEU A 35 -41.70 91.05 41.09
C LEU A 35 -42.09 90.94 39.61
N GLU A 36 -43.10 91.70 39.14
CA GLU A 36 -43.55 91.65 37.75
C GLU A 36 -42.47 92.17 36.79
N ASN A 37 -41.86 93.31 37.12
CA ASN A 37 -40.74 93.86 36.36
C ASN A 37 -39.50 92.95 36.41
N ALA A 38 -39.27 92.27 37.53
CA ALA A 38 -38.19 91.28 37.64
C ALA A 38 -38.39 90.07 36.73
N ILE A 39 -39.63 89.59 36.59
CA ILE A 39 -39.96 88.45 35.71
C ILE A 39 -39.73 88.81 34.24
N ILE A 40 -40.15 90.00 33.80
CA ILE A 40 -39.90 90.48 32.42
C ILE A 40 -38.40 90.50 32.10
N LEU A 41 -37.57 90.92 33.08
CA LEU A 41 -36.13 90.90 32.92
C LEU A 41 -35.55 89.48 32.86
N LEU A 42 -36.11 88.53 33.61
CA LEU A 42 -35.70 87.12 33.62
C LEU A 42 -36.02 86.36 32.32
N GLU A 43 -37.02 86.78 31.56
CA GLU A 43 -37.33 86.19 30.25
C GLU A 43 -36.24 86.46 29.20
N SER A 44 -35.56 87.61 29.33
CA SER A 44 -34.56 88.06 28.35
C SER A 44 -33.12 87.90 28.83
N LEU A 45 -32.87 87.84 30.15
CA LEU A 45 -31.54 87.84 30.73
C LEU A 45 -31.38 86.80 31.84
N ASN A 46 -30.20 86.17 31.89
CA ASN A 46 -29.80 85.33 33.01
C ASN A 46 -29.04 86.16 34.05
N PHE A 47 -29.42 86.07 35.32
CA PHE A 47 -28.78 86.77 36.42
C PHE A 47 -27.87 85.86 37.24
N HIS A 48 -26.68 86.37 37.54
CA HIS A 48 -25.67 85.69 38.33
C HIS A 48 -25.83 86.02 39.81
N VAL A 49 -26.25 87.24 40.12
CA VAL A 49 -26.53 87.71 41.48
C VAL A 49 -27.89 88.41 41.55
N LEU A 50 -28.67 88.08 42.57
CA LEU A 50 -29.90 88.76 42.95
C LEU A 50 -29.66 89.54 44.25
N VAL A 51 -29.83 90.85 44.23
CA VAL A 51 -29.87 91.70 45.43
C VAL A 51 -31.33 92.04 45.70
N ALA A 52 -31.94 91.45 46.71
CA ALA A 52 -33.36 91.61 46.99
C ALA A 52 -33.59 92.24 48.37
N ASP A 53 -34.47 93.23 48.44
CA ASP A 53 -34.94 93.77 49.72
C ASP A 53 -35.70 92.69 50.51
N HIS A 54 -35.56 92.71 51.83
CA HIS A 54 -36.17 91.76 52.76
C HIS A 54 -37.69 91.60 52.57
N SER A 55 -38.40 92.65 52.15
CA SER A 55 -39.84 92.58 51.86
C SER A 55 -40.17 91.70 50.63
N LEU A 56 -39.23 91.57 49.68
CA LEU A 56 -39.37 90.84 48.42
C LEU A 56 -38.51 89.56 48.34
N ALA A 57 -37.59 89.35 49.29
CA ALA A 57 -36.59 88.28 49.27
C ALA A 57 -37.06 86.90 49.78
N LYS A 58 -38.36 86.70 50.05
CA LYS A 58 -38.89 85.41 50.53
C LYS A 58 -38.77 84.32 49.46
N TYR A 59 -38.20 83.17 49.81
CA TYR A 59 -38.03 82.04 48.88
C TYR A 59 -39.36 81.59 48.25
N SER A 60 -40.46 81.58 49.02
CA SER A 60 -41.78 81.20 48.51
C SER A 60 -42.24 82.04 47.30
N SER A 61 -41.83 83.31 47.24
CA SER A 61 -42.19 84.25 46.18
C SER A 61 -41.24 84.18 44.99
N LEU A 62 -40.01 83.70 45.19
CA LEU A 62 -38.93 83.69 44.19
C LEU A 62 -38.59 82.27 43.69
N ARG A 63 -39.25 81.23 44.22
CA ARG A 63 -39.02 79.83 43.87
C ARG A 63 -39.29 79.58 42.39
N GLY A 64 -38.30 79.03 41.69
CA GLY A 64 -38.40 78.66 40.27
C GLY A 64 -38.06 79.79 39.29
N LEU A 65 -37.89 81.03 39.78
CA LEU A 65 -37.51 82.17 38.95
C LEU A 65 -36.00 82.24 38.70
N PHE A 66 -35.18 81.74 39.63
CA PHE A 66 -33.71 81.80 39.54
C PHE A 66 -33.08 80.41 39.55
N LYS A 67 -32.01 80.26 38.76
CA LYS A 67 -31.21 79.03 38.69
C LYS A 67 -30.48 78.82 40.01
N GLU A 68 -30.20 77.58 40.38
CA GLU A 68 -29.41 77.24 41.57
C GLU A 68 -27.97 77.78 41.53
N THR A 69 -27.51 78.20 40.34
CA THR A 69 -26.22 78.89 40.16
C THR A 69 -26.28 80.35 40.59
N THR A 70 -27.46 80.97 40.65
CA THR A 70 -27.63 82.38 41.04
C THR A 70 -27.39 82.55 42.54
N SER A 71 -26.53 83.49 42.90
CA SER A 71 -26.26 83.89 44.28
C SER A 71 -27.23 84.97 44.72
N ILE A 72 -27.62 84.99 45.99
CA ILE A 72 -28.65 85.88 46.51
C ILE A 72 -28.07 86.71 47.67
N ILE A 73 -28.36 88.00 47.65
CA ILE A 73 -28.00 88.96 48.68
C ILE A 73 -29.29 89.60 49.16
N ILE A 74 -29.56 89.51 50.45
CA ILE A 74 -30.76 90.08 51.06
C ILE A 74 -30.41 91.40 51.75
N THR A 75 -31.10 92.49 51.40
CA THR A 75 -30.90 93.82 52.00
C THR A 75 -32.06 94.20 52.93
N GLY A 76 -31.81 94.97 53.98
CA GLY A 76 -32.90 95.50 54.81
C GLY A 76 -32.42 96.18 56.09
N ASN A 77 -33.36 96.72 56.87
CA ASN A 77 -33.01 97.60 58.01
C ASN A 77 -32.86 96.84 59.34
N GLU A 78 -33.38 95.62 59.43
CA GLU A 78 -33.35 94.80 60.65
C GLU A 78 -32.66 93.45 60.42
N GLU A 79 -31.52 93.24 61.08
CA GLU A 79 -30.70 92.03 60.94
C GLU A 79 -31.45 90.74 61.30
N ARG A 80 -32.37 90.79 62.28
CA ARG A 80 -33.16 89.61 62.69
C ARG A 80 -34.08 89.13 61.56
N ASN A 81 -34.78 90.04 60.90
CA ASN A 81 -35.74 89.75 59.83
C ASN A 81 -35.02 89.18 58.59
N ILE A 82 -33.89 89.81 58.23
CA ILE A 82 -33.03 89.37 57.13
C ILE A 82 -32.51 87.95 57.36
N LYS A 83 -32.00 87.64 58.57
CA LYS A 83 -31.50 86.29 58.90
C LYS A 83 -32.60 85.23 58.88
N GLU A 84 -33.82 85.58 59.25
CA GLU A 84 -34.97 84.67 59.16
C GLU A 84 -35.30 84.35 57.70
N ILE A 85 -35.29 85.36 56.81
CA ILE A 85 -35.53 85.17 55.38
C ILE A 85 -34.37 84.40 54.75
N ALA A 86 -33.11 84.70 55.08
CA ALA A 86 -31.95 83.97 54.57
C ALA A 86 -32.02 82.47 54.90
N ARG A 87 -32.48 82.12 56.11
CA ARG A 87 -32.71 80.72 56.52
C ARG A 87 -33.86 80.03 55.78
N SER A 88 -34.78 80.79 55.17
CA SER A 88 -35.87 80.24 54.36
C SER A 88 -35.42 79.71 52.99
N TRP A 89 -34.21 80.06 52.55
CA TRP A 89 -33.66 79.59 51.29
C TRP A 89 -33.00 78.21 51.41
N PRO A 90 -33.15 77.33 50.40
CA PRO A 90 -32.50 76.03 50.40
C PRO A 90 -30.96 76.10 50.40
N LEU A 91 -30.31 75.11 51.03
CA LEU A 91 -28.83 75.02 51.17
C LEU A 91 -28.06 74.96 49.83
N ASN A 92 -28.74 74.66 48.73
CA ASN A 92 -28.15 74.67 47.40
C ASN A 92 -28.15 76.07 46.76
N TYR A 93 -28.52 77.14 47.45
CA TYR A 93 -28.29 78.52 47.02
C TYR A 93 -27.23 79.17 47.90
N TYR A 94 -26.39 80.03 47.31
CA TYR A 94 -25.56 80.94 48.10
C TYR A 94 -26.43 82.11 48.50
N VAL A 95 -26.61 82.31 49.80
CA VAL A 95 -27.41 83.39 50.35
C VAL A 95 -26.58 84.14 51.38
N ASP A 96 -26.40 85.43 51.12
CA ASP A 96 -25.73 86.35 52.01
C ASP A 96 -26.63 87.55 52.29
N PHE A 97 -26.23 88.43 53.19
CA PHE A 97 -27.06 89.57 53.55
C PHE A 97 -26.29 90.84 53.91
N HIS A 98 -26.97 91.97 53.79
CA HIS A 98 -26.41 93.28 54.09
C HIS A 98 -27.44 94.21 54.74
N ILE A 99 -27.02 95.01 55.72
CA ILE A 99 -27.90 95.95 56.43
C ILE A 99 -27.97 97.27 55.64
N SER A 100 -29.16 97.86 55.52
CA SER A 100 -29.45 99.12 54.82
C SER A 100 -30.16 100.11 55.77
N PRO A 101 -30.05 101.45 55.64
CA PRO A 101 -29.34 102.23 54.62
C PRO A 101 -27.81 102.16 54.75
N LEU A 102 -27.12 102.17 53.61
CA LEU A 102 -25.65 102.15 53.52
C LEU A 102 -25.04 103.47 54.01
N ASN A 103 -24.17 103.42 55.02
CA ASN A 103 -23.29 104.55 55.37
C ASN A 103 -22.02 104.54 54.50
N ASN A 104 -21.28 105.67 54.44
CA ASN A 104 -20.06 105.76 53.62
C ASN A 104 -18.98 104.70 53.97
N GLU A 105 -18.93 104.23 55.22
CA GLU A 105 -18.00 103.18 55.67
C GLU A 105 -18.47 101.76 55.28
N ASP A 106 -19.77 101.55 55.06
CA ASP A 106 -20.38 100.23 54.80
C ASP A 106 -20.36 99.83 53.31
N ASN A 107 -20.09 100.78 52.41
CA ASN A 107 -19.99 100.56 50.96
C ASN A 107 -18.97 99.47 50.59
N HIS A 108 -17.84 99.40 51.30
CA HIS A 108 -16.80 98.39 51.05
C HIS A 108 -17.22 96.99 51.52
N ALA A 109 -18.09 96.87 52.52
CA ALA A 109 -18.59 95.58 52.98
C ALA A 109 -19.63 95.01 52.00
N PHE A 110 -20.53 95.84 51.48
CA PHE A 110 -21.48 95.42 50.44
C PHE A 110 -20.77 94.98 49.16
N LEU A 111 -19.78 95.75 48.68
CA LEU A 111 -19.03 95.39 47.47
C LEU A 111 -18.29 94.06 47.60
N ARG A 112 -17.69 93.76 48.76
CA ARG A 112 -17.07 92.45 49.02
C ARG A 112 -18.09 91.31 49.03
N THR A 113 -19.27 91.55 49.57
CA THR A 113 -20.38 90.58 49.59
C THR A 113 -20.86 90.29 48.16
N LEU A 114 -20.99 91.35 47.35
CA LEU A 114 -21.37 91.26 45.94
C LEU A 114 -20.34 90.54 45.09
N GLU A 115 -19.05 90.83 45.30
CA GLU A 115 -17.92 90.17 44.64
C GLU A 115 -17.91 88.66 44.98
N THR A 116 -18.00 88.32 46.27
CA THR A 116 -18.04 86.93 46.73
C THR A 116 -19.23 86.17 46.14
N ALA A 117 -20.42 86.80 46.11
CA ALA A 117 -21.62 86.22 45.51
C ALA A 117 -21.45 86.00 44.00
N SER A 118 -20.84 86.93 43.29
CA SER A 118 -20.55 86.80 41.85
C SER A 118 -19.57 85.67 41.57
N GLU A 119 -18.47 85.61 42.31
CA GLU A 119 -17.45 84.55 42.17
C GLU A 119 -18.07 83.17 42.43
N HIS A 120 -18.87 83.03 43.49
CA HIS A 120 -19.55 81.79 43.81
C HIS A 120 -20.49 81.33 42.68
N SER A 121 -21.24 82.26 42.08
CA SER A 121 -22.15 81.98 40.96
C SER A 121 -21.39 81.46 39.73
N HIS A 122 -20.27 82.12 39.39
CA HIS A 122 -19.40 81.73 38.29
C HIS A 122 -18.76 80.36 38.51
N LEU A 123 -18.17 80.13 39.70
CA LEU A 123 -17.55 78.85 40.04
C LEU A 123 -18.56 77.71 39.97
N LYS A 124 -19.78 77.92 40.47
CA LYS A 124 -20.83 76.89 40.45
C LYS A 124 -21.33 76.59 39.04
N TYR A 125 -21.41 77.61 38.19
CA TYR A 125 -21.71 77.44 36.77
C TYR A 125 -20.60 76.64 36.07
N GLU A 126 -19.34 76.97 36.32
CA GLU A 126 -18.17 76.27 35.75
C GLU A 126 -18.12 74.81 36.20
N VAL A 127 -18.32 74.53 37.49
CA VAL A 127 -18.40 73.16 38.03
C VAL A 127 -19.50 72.36 37.33
N LYS A 128 -20.68 72.94 37.12
CA LYS A 128 -21.79 72.26 36.45
C LYS A 128 -21.47 71.94 34.98
N ASN A 129 -20.82 72.86 34.28
CA ASN A 129 -20.39 72.64 32.89
C ASN A 129 -19.30 71.58 32.80
N LEU A 130 -18.31 71.60 33.70
CA LEU A 130 -17.26 70.59 33.76
C LEU A 130 -17.82 69.21 34.04
N GLN A 131 -18.79 69.09 34.97
CA GLN A 131 -19.48 67.82 35.25
C GLN A 131 -20.23 67.28 34.02
N GLN A 132 -20.89 68.15 33.26
CA GLN A 132 -21.55 67.75 32.01
C GLN A 132 -20.55 67.30 30.95
N SER A 133 -19.42 68.01 30.81
CA SER A 133 -18.37 67.64 29.85
C SER A 133 -17.70 66.31 30.20
N ILE A 134 -17.37 66.06 31.48
CA ILE A 134 -16.82 64.78 31.95
C ILE A 134 -17.79 63.64 31.61
N ARG A 135 -19.07 63.81 31.92
CA ARG A 135 -20.09 62.78 31.64
C ARG A 135 -20.21 62.48 30.14
N HIS A 136 -20.13 63.51 29.29
CA HIS A 136 -20.15 63.32 27.84
C HIS A 136 -18.91 62.55 27.35
N ASN A 137 -17.72 62.93 27.81
CA ASN A 137 -16.47 62.26 27.46
C ASN A 137 -16.44 60.80 27.93
N GLU A 138 -16.98 60.49 29.11
CA GLU A 138 -17.10 59.10 29.60
C GLU A 138 -17.98 58.23 28.70
N ILE A 139 -19.07 58.79 28.16
CA ILE A 139 -19.95 58.08 27.23
C ILE A 139 -19.20 57.79 25.92
N GLN A 140 -18.57 58.81 25.33
CA GLN A 140 -17.78 58.64 24.10
C GLN A 140 -16.66 57.60 24.25
N LEU A 141 -15.98 57.60 25.40
CA LEU A 141 -14.88 56.67 25.66
C LEU A 141 -15.39 55.22 25.79
N LYS A 142 -16.57 55.01 26.40
CA LYS A 142 -17.23 53.71 26.46
C LYS A 142 -17.66 53.22 25.07
N GLU A 143 -18.22 54.08 24.24
CA GLU A 143 -18.60 53.76 22.86
C GLU A 143 -17.37 53.35 22.04
N ALA A 144 -16.31 54.16 22.07
CA ALA A 144 -15.05 53.85 21.38
C ALA A 144 -14.44 52.52 21.86
N CYS A 145 -14.46 52.23 23.16
CA CYS A 145 -13.99 50.94 23.69
C CYS A 145 -14.85 49.75 23.22
N SER A 146 -16.16 49.93 23.06
CA SER A 146 -17.05 48.90 22.51
C SER A 146 -16.71 48.62 21.04
N GLU A 147 -16.55 49.67 20.23
CA GLU A 147 -16.17 49.53 18.81
C GLU A 147 -14.82 48.82 18.64
N ILE A 148 -13.81 49.19 19.44
CA ILE A 148 -12.50 48.54 19.43
C ILE A 148 -12.63 47.05 19.79
N LYS A 149 -13.49 46.70 20.75
CA LYS A 149 -13.73 45.31 21.14
C LYS A 149 -14.40 44.52 20.01
N ASP A 150 -15.36 45.11 19.31
CA ASP A 150 -16.04 44.47 18.19
C ASP A 150 -15.12 44.27 16.99
N ILE A 151 -14.30 45.28 16.67
CA ILE A 151 -13.26 45.17 15.64
C ILE A 151 -12.25 44.06 16.01
N LYS A 152 -11.81 43.99 17.26
CA LYS A 152 -10.90 42.94 17.74
C LYS A 152 -11.51 41.54 17.56
N ASN A 153 -12.76 41.36 17.96
CA ASN A 153 -13.46 40.07 17.81
C ASN A 153 -13.62 39.68 16.34
N PHE A 154 -14.02 40.63 15.48
CA PHE A 154 -14.16 40.40 14.05
C PHE A 154 -12.83 40.00 13.38
N ILE A 155 -11.73 40.69 13.72
CA ILE A 155 -10.40 40.35 13.23
C ILE A 155 -9.99 38.95 13.72
N SER A 156 -10.19 38.65 15.01
CA SER A 156 -9.86 37.34 15.58
C SER A 156 -10.59 36.21 14.87
N ASP A 157 -11.91 36.34 14.67
CA ASP A 157 -12.71 35.31 13.99
C ASP A 157 -12.30 35.12 12.53
N ARG A 158 -12.03 36.22 11.82
CA ARG A 158 -11.59 36.14 10.42
C ARG A 158 -10.21 35.50 10.30
N VAL A 159 -9.28 35.86 11.18
CA VAL A 159 -7.93 35.31 11.23
C VAL A 159 -7.97 33.81 11.57
N VAL A 160 -8.79 33.40 12.54
CA VAL A 160 -8.97 31.98 12.89
C VAL A 160 -9.52 31.17 11.71
N ARG A 161 -10.58 31.66 11.04
CA ARG A 161 -11.12 30.97 9.85
C ARG A 161 -10.10 30.88 8.71
N GLU A 162 -9.27 31.90 8.53
CA GLU A 162 -8.22 31.89 7.50
C GLU A 162 -7.11 30.89 7.85
N PHE A 163 -6.73 30.79 9.13
CA PHE A 163 -5.80 29.75 9.61
C PHE A 163 -6.38 28.35 9.45
N GLU A 164 -7.65 28.12 9.77
CA GLU A 164 -8.31 26.82 9.56
C GLU A 164 -8.28 26.42 8.07
N LYS A 165 -8.56 27.36 7.17
CA LYS A 165 -8.44 27.12 5.72
C LYS A 165 -7.01 26.78 5.31
N ARG A 166 -6.01 27.53 5.79
CA ARG A 166 -4.59 27.29 5.47
C ARG A 166 -4.11 25.94 6.00
N ILE A 167 -4.43 25.61 7.24
CA ILE A 167 -4.11 24.30 7.85
C ILE A 167 -4.77 23.17 7.07
N ALA A 168 -6.02 23.32 6.64
CA ALA A 168 -6.70 22.31 5.83
C ALA A 168 -6.02 22.09 4.48
N VAL A 169 -5.56 23.16 3.82
CA VAL A 169 -4.80 23.08 2.55
C VAL A 169 -3.43 22.44 2.77
N GLU A 170 -2.71 22.84 3.82
CA GLU A 170 -1.37 22.34 4.13
C GLU A 170 -1.41 20.87 4.55
N ALA A 171 -2.39 20.46 5.36
CA ALA A 171 -2.63 19.06 5.69
C ALA A 171 -2.93 18.22 4.44
N LYS A 172 -3.73 18.76 3.51
CA LYS A 172 -4.01 18.12 2.22
C LYS A 172 -2.74 17.99 1.37
N TYR A 173 -1.89 19.02 1.35
CA TYR A 173 -0.61 19.01 0.65
C TYR A 173 0.37 17.97 1.22
N ILE A 174 0.52 17.91 2.55
CA ILE A 174 1.37 16.92 3.22
C ILE A 174 0.86 15.50 2.93
N TRP A 175 -0.46 15.30 2.96
CA TRP A 175 -1.08 14.02 2.61
C TRP A 175 -0.75 13.60 1.17
N PHE A 176 -0.94 14.48 0.19
CA PHE A 176 -0.57 14.23 -1.21
C PHE A 176 0.93 13.95 -1.38
N LYS A 177 1.79 14.67 -0.65
CA LYS A 177 3.25 14.46 -0.71
C LYS A 177 3.64 13.07 -0.21
N ASN A 178 3.05 12.62 0.90
CA ASN A 178 3.29 11.29 1.44
C ASN A 178 2.77 10.18 0.52
N GLU A 179 1.59 10.38 -0.06
CA GLU A 179 1.01 9.43 -1.03
C GLU A 179 1.86 9.33 -2.29
N LYS A 180 2.37 10.47 -2.81
CA LYS A 180 3.31 10.51 -3.92
C LYS A 180 4.59 9.72 -3.61
N LEU A 181 5.19 9.89 -2.43
CA LEU A 181 6.39 9.16 -2.03
C LEU A 181 6.15 7.64 -1.99
N LYS A 182 4.98 7.21 -1.47
CA LYS A 182 4.61 5.78 -1.48
C LYS A 182 4.47 5.24 -2.90
N ILE A 183 3.86 6.00 -3.81
CA ILE A 183 3.76 5.62 -5.23
C ILE A 183 5.17 5.51 -5.83
N GLU A 184 6.05 6.49 -5.61
CA GLU A 184 7.43 6.44 -6.11
C GLU A 184 8.19 5.21 -5.59
N GLU A 185 7.98 4.81 -4.33
CA GLU A 185 8.55 3.60 -3.76
C GLU A 185 8.04 2.33 -4.45
N ILE A 186 6.72 2.24 -4.67
CA ILE A 186 6.11 1.14 -5.43
C ILE A 186 6.71 1.04 -6.83
N LEU A 187 6.82 2.17 -7.53
CA LEU A 187 7.41 2.19 -8.87
C LEU A 187 8.86 1.71 -8.83
N LYS A 188 9.63 2.16 -7.84
CA LYS A 188 11.02 1.69 -7.67
C LYS A 188 11.09 0.18 -7.44
N LYS A 189 10.20 -0.38 -6.60
CA LYS A 189 10.09 -1.83 -6.39
C LYS A 189 9.73 -2.55 -7.70
N LEU A 190 8.74 -2.06 -8.45
CA LEU A 190 8.33 -2.62 -9.74
C LEU A 190 9.49 -2.66 -10.75
N TYR A 191 10.27 -1.58 -10.86
CA TYR A 191 11.37 -1.51 -11.82
C TYR A 191 12.59 -2.35 -11.43
N ILE A 192 12.87 -2.50 -10.12
CA ILE A 192 13.98 -3.34 -9.63
C ILE A 192 13.62 -4.83 -9.66
N SER A 193 12.33 -5.17 -9.54
CA SER A 193 11.85 -6.55 -9.50
C SER A 193 12.38 -7.38 -10.68
N ASN A 194 12.95 -8.54 -10.34
CA ASN A 194 13.44 -9.56 -11.29
C ASN A 194 12.73 -10.91 -11.10
N ASP A 195 11.80 -11.01 -10.15
CA ASP A 195 10.99 -12.21 -9.90
C ASP A 195 9.52 -11.84 -9.60
N VAL A 196 8.64 -12.84 -9.65
CA VAL A 196 7.20 -12.65 -9.41
C VAL A 196 6.89 -12.41 -7.94
N THR A 197 7.71 -12.95 -7.04
CA THR A 197 7.57 -12.71 -5.59
C THR A 197 7.62 -11.22 -5.29
N SER A 198 8.59 -10.50 -5.87
CA SER A 198 8.71 -9.06 -5.71
C SER A 198 7.51 -8.28 -6.26
N LEU A 199 6.88 -8.78 -7.34
CA LEU A 199 5.65 -8.18 -7.87
C LEU A 199 4.45 -8.41 -6.92
N LEU A 200 4.39 -9.56 -6.26
CA LEU A 200 3.33 -9.88 -5.30
C LEU A 200 3.45 -9.07 -4.00
N ASP A 201 4.66 -8.73 -3.56
CA ASP A 201 4.87 -7.90 -2.37
C ASP A 201 4.27 -6.50 -2.54
N ILE A 202 4.31 -5.97 -3.77
CA ILE A 202 3.80 -4.63 -4.11
C ILE A 202 2.26 -4.57 -4.00
N VAL A 203 1.57 -5.71 -4.12
CA VAL A 203 0.12 -5.77 -4.00
C VAL A 203 -0.35 -5.28 -2.62
N PHE A 204 0.43 -5.54 -1.56
CA PHE A 204 0.12 -5.01 -0.22
C PHE A 204 0.26 -3.49 -0.14
N ASP A 205 1.29 -2.92 -0.76
CA ASP A 205 1.49 -1.47 -0.81
C ASP A 205 0.36 -0.78 -1.59
N ILE A 206 -0.09 -1.38 -2.71
CA ILE A 206 -1.22 -0.87 -3.51
C ILE A 206 -2.50 -0.87 -2.68
N LYS A 207 -2.77 -1.93 -1.91
CA LYS A 207 -3.93 -2.00 -1.01
C LYS A 207 -3.91 -0.85 0.00
N GLU A 208 -2.75 -0.50 0.56
CA GLU A 208 -2.64 0.63 1.49
C GLU A 208 -2.91 1.97 0.81
N ILE A 209 -2.37 2.21 -0.38
CA ILE A 209 -2.59 3.44 -1.14
C ILE A 209 -4.06 3.58 -1.52
N ALA A 210 -4.65 2.51 -2.05
CA ALA A 210 -6.08 2.44 -2.33
C ALA A 210 -6.94 2.55 -1.06
N GLN A 211 -6.34 2.43 0.13
CA GLN A 211 -7.02 2.34 1.42
C GLN A 211 -8.15 1.30 1.37
N ALA A 212 -7.85 0.11 0.86
CA ALA A 212 -8.84 -0.94 0.62
C ALA A 212 -8.76 -2.02 1.69
N GLN A 213 -9.88 -2.67 1.99
CA GLN A 213 -9.93 -3.80 2.92
C GLN A 213 -9.38 -5.08 2.29
N GLY A 214 -9.53 -5.21 0.97
CA GLY A 214 -9.07 -6.35 0.19
C GLY A 214 -8.55 -5.93 -1.17
N ILE A 215 -7.74 -6.80 -1.77
CA ILE A 215 -7.16 -6.61 -3.10
C ILE A 215 -7.05 -7.98 -3.79
N SER A 216 -7.35 -8.03 -5.08
CA SER A 216 -7.12 -9.20 -5.91
C SER A 216 -6.43 -8.81 -7.20
N PHE A 217 -5.61 -9.73 -7.69
CA PHE A 217 -4.78 -9.55 -8.86
C PHE A 217 -4.92 -10.76 -9.76
N TYR A 218 -5.24 -10.53 -11.03
CA TYR A 218 -5.43 -11.58 -12.02
C TYR A 218 -4.57 -11.35 -13.23
N ILE A 219 -4.11 -12.45 -13.82
CA ILE A 219 -3.50 -12.48 -15.15
C ILE A 219 -4.42 -13.25 -16.08
N LEU A 220 -4.54 -12.78 -17.31
CA LEU A 220 -5.23 -13.50 -18.37
C LEU A 220 -4.42 -14.75 -18.73
N ASP A 221 -5.08 -15.89 -18.66
CA ASP A 221 -4.52 -17.18 -19.04
C ASP A 221 -5.51 -17.87 -19.99
N GLU A 222 -5.04 -18.85 -20.74
CA GLU A 222 -5.89 -19.59 -21.66
C GLU A 222 -5.62 -21.09 -21.52
N ASN A 223 -6.70 -21.87 -21.50
CA ASN A 223 -6.61 -23.31 -21.57
C ASN A 223 -7.75 -23.87 -22.44
N GLU A 224 -7.64 -25.14 -22.83
CA GLU A 224 -8.59 -25.73 -23.78
C GLU A 224 -9.99 -25.94 -23.20
N THR A 225 -10.05 -26.28 -21.91
CA THR A 225 -11.29 -26.67 -21.24
C THR A 225 -12.17 -25.48 -20.87
N LEU A 226 -11.53 -24.36 -20.52
CA LEU A 226 -12.15 -23.16 -19.99
C LEU A 226 -12.09 -21.99 -21.00
N GLY A 227 -11.31 -22.13 -22.07
CA GLY A 227 -11.01 -21.03 -22.98
C GLY A 227 -10.09 -20.01 -22.30
N LYS A 228 -10.23 -18.74 -22.67
CA LYS A 228 -9.59 -17.63 -21.95
C LYS A 228 -10.27 -17.45 -20.59
N TYR A 229 -9.47 -17.33 -19.54
CA TYR A 229 -9.93 -17.13 -18.18
C TYR A 229 -8.95 -16.25 -17.40
N LEU A 230 -9.41 -15.65 -16.32
CA LEU A 230 -8.55 -14.90 -15.40
C LEU A 230 -8.04 -15.85 -14.32
N LYS A 231 -6.72 -16.01 -14.29
CA LYS A 231 -5.99 -16.74 -13.26
C LYS A 231 -5.65 -15.81 -12.10
N PRO A 232 -6.11 -16.08 -10.88
CA PRO A 232 -5.84 -15.23 -9.72
C PRO A 232 -4.44 -15.52 -9.18
N LEU A 233 -3.58 -14.50 -9.11
CA LEU A 233 -2.32 -14.59 -8.37
C LEU A 233 -2.48 -14.19 -6.91
N VAL A 234 -3.34 -13.19 -6.66
CA VAL A 234 -3.71 -12.74 -5.33
C VAL A 234 -5.23 -12.70 -5.24
N TRP A 235 -5.79 -13.24 -4.15
CA TRP A 235 -7.20 -13.15 -3.83
C TRP A 235 -7.38 -12.60 -2.42
N ASP A 236 -8.09 -11.47 -2.30
CA ASP A 236 -8.38 -10.79 -1.03
C ASP A 236 -7.14 -10.63 -0.11
N GLY A 237 -6.03 -10.23 -0.73
CA GLY A 237 -4.72 -10.02 -0.08
C GLY A 237 -3.96 -11.30 0.29
N ALA A 238 -4.42 -12.48 -0.12
CA ALA A 238 -3.68 -13.73 0.03
C ALA A 238 -3.05 -14.16 -1.30
N ILE A 239 -1.75 -14.44 -1.30
CA ILE A 239 -1.06 -15.06 -2.44
C ILE A 239 -1.54 -16.51 -2.53
N LEU A 240 -2.09 -16.87 -3.68
CA LEU A 240 -2.68 -18.20 -3.87
C LEU A 240 -1.63 -19.22 -4.33
N SER A 241 -1.75 -20.45 -3.82
CA SER A 241 -0.97 -21.61 -4.27
C SER A 241 -1.77 -22.46 -5.27
N HIS A 242 -1.09 -23.34 -6.01
CA HIS A 242 -1.68 -24.09 -7.12
C HIS A 242 -3.02 -24.82 -6.86
N PRO A 243 -3.28 -25.43 -5.70
CA PRO A 243 -4.57 -26.07 -5.41
C PRO A 243 -5.72 -25.10 -5.09
N ASP A 244 -5.45 -23.83 -4.78
CA ASP A 244 -6.51 -22.86 -4.48
C ASP A 244 -6.95 -22.04 -5.70
N PHE A 245 -6.19 -22.06 -6.81
CA PHE A 245 -6.56 -21.35 -8.04
C PHE A 245 -7.92 -21.79 -8.60
N SER A 246 -8.25 -23.09 -8.51
CA SER A 246 -9.49 -23.64 -9.05
C SER A 246 -10.75 -23.12 -8.34
N LYS A 247 -10.62 -22.49 -7.16
CA LYS A 247 -11.75 -21.90 -6.43
C LYS A 247 -12.05 -20.47 -6.88
N HIS A 248 -11.06 -19.78 -7.44
CA HIS A 248 -11.08 -18.33 -7.59
C HIS A 248 -10.90 -17.85 -9.04
N PHE A 249 -10.68 -18.75 -10.00
CA PHE A 249 -10.60 -18.40 -11.42
C PHE A 249 -11.91 -17.82 -11.95
N VAL A 250 -11.81 -16.95 -12.95
CA VAL A 250 -12.98 -16.30 -13.56
C VAL A 250 -13.01 -16.61 -15.05
N LEU A 251 -14.11 -17.20 -15.51
CA LEU A 251 -14.35 -17.41 -16.94
C LEU A 251 -14.75 -16.10 -17.60
N LEU A 252 -14.25 -15.83 -18.80
CA LEU A 252 -14.55 -14.56 -19.47
C LEU A 252 -16.02 -14.40 -19.84
N ASP A 253 -16.76 -15.48 -20.08
CA ASP A 253 -18.20 -15.46 -20.39
C ASP A 253 -19.09 -15.37 -19.15
N SER A 254 -18.50 -15.41 -17.94
CA SER A 254 -19.25 -15.33 -16.69
C SER A 254 -19.71 -13.91 -16.36
N GLN A 255 -20.82 -13.82 -15.60
CA GLN A 255 -21.29 -12.55 -15.03
C GLN A 255 -20.47 -12.21 -13.78
N ASP A 256 -19.26 -11.72 -13.99
CA ASP A 256 -18.31 -11.30 -12.94
C ASP A 256 -17.71 -9.93 -13.31
N PHE A 257 -17.46 -9.07 -12.30
CA PHE A 257 -16.83 -7.77 -12.53
C PHE A 257 -15.50 -7.88 -13.28
N ALA A 258 -14.63 -8.83 -12.90
CA ALA A 258 -13.33 -9.03 -13.52
C ALA A 258 -13.47 -9.45 -15.00
N ALA A 259 -14.43 -10.33 -15.29
CA ALA A 259 -14.72 -10.79 -16.65
C ALA A 259 -15.18 -9.63 -17.54
N VAL A 260 -16.11 -8.80 -17.04
CA VAL A 260 -16.62 -7.64 -17.79
C VAL A 260 -15.54 -6.60 -18.05
N VAL A 261 -14.66 -6.32 -17.08
CA VAL A 261 -13.50 -5.43 -17.29
C VAL A 261 -12.60 -5.98 -18.39
N THR A 262 -12.37 -7.29 -18.40
CA THR A 262 -11.53 -7.94 -19.42
C THR A 262 -12.14 -7.89 -20.81
N GLN A 263 -13.45 -8.11 -20.93
CA GLN A 263 -14.15 -8.04 -22.22
C GLN A 263 -14.25 -6.61 -22.76
N THR A 264 -14.49 -5.63 -21.89
CA THR A 264 -14.76 -4.24 -22.30
C THR A 264 -13.52 -3.37 -22.36
N GLY A 265 -12.45 -3.76 -21.66
CA GLY A 265 -11.27 -2.93 -21.43
C GLY A 265 -11.56 -1.67 -20.60
N LYS A 266 -12.71 -1.61 -19.91
CA LYS A 266 -13.13 -0.44 -19.13
C LYS A 266 -13.16 -0.75 -17.65
N GLU A 267 -12.66 0.20 -16.87
CA GLU A 267 -12.70 0.21 -15.42
C GLU A 267 -14.14 0.29 -14.85
N ILE A 268 -14.35 -0.33 -13.70
CA ILE A 268 -15.63 -0.38 -12.98
C ILE A 268 -15.40 0.17 -11.57
N ASN A 269 -16.20 1.14 -11.14
CA ASN A 269 -16.19 1.67 -9.78
C ASN A 269 -17.64 1.70 -9.25
N LEU A 270 -17.94 0.88 -8.24
CA LEU A 270 -19.29 0.66 -7.73
C LEU A 270 -19.34 0.64 -6.21
N VAL A 271 -20.51 1.02 -5.71
CA VAL A 271 -20.81 1.24 -4.29
C VAL A 271 -22.11 0.56 -3.88
N ASP A 272 -23.01 0.34 -4.84
CA ASP A 272 -24.26 -0.38 -4.66
C ASP A 272 -24.27 -1.57 -5.63
N PHE A 273 -24.59 -2.73 -5.09
CA PHE A 273 -24.66 -4.00 -5.82
C PHE A 273 -26.08 -4.56 -5.88
N SER A 274 -27.05 -3.81 -5.34
CA SER A 274 -28.46 -4.21 -5.30
C SER A 274 -28.93 -4.48 -6.73
N PHE A 275 -29.25 -5.74 -7.03
CA PHE A 275 -29.68 -6.24 -8.34
C PHE A 275 -28.61 -6.26 -9.45
N ASP A 276 -27.32 -6.08 -9.13
CA ASP A 276 -26.26 -6.20 -10.12
C ASP A 276 -25.98 -7.68 -10.43
N LYS A 277 -26.28 -8.07 -11.67
CA LYS A 277 -26.10 -9.45 -12.15
C LYS A 277 -24.63 -9.91 -12.16
N ARG A 278 -23.66 -8.97 -12.15
CA ARG A 278 -22.22 -9.25 -12.11
C ARG A 278 -21.70 -9.64 -10.73
N LEU A 279 -22.54 -9.56 -9.69
CA LEU A 279 -22.20 -10.00 -8.34
C LEU A 279 -22.20 -11.53 -8.27
N SER A 280 -21.10 -12.14 -8.72
CA SER A 280 -20.92 -13.59 -8.73
C SER A 280 -20.89 -14.18 -7.31
N LYS A 281 -21.21 -15.48 -7.17
CA LYS A 281 -21.16 -16.21 -5.89
C LYS A 281 -19.80 -16.11 -5.19
N ARG A 282 -18.73 -15.96 -5.98
CA ARG A 282 -17.37 -15.81 -5.51
C ARG A 282 -17.21 -14.63 -4.56
N TYR A 283 -17.76 -13.47 -4.91
CA TYR A 283 -17.71 -12.29 -4.04
C TYR A 283 -18.58 -12.46 -2.78
N LEU A 284 -19.70 -13.18 -2.90
CA LEU A 284 -20.65 -13.38 -1.79
C LEU A 284 -20.15 -14.40 -0.76
N GLU A 285 -19.54 -15.49 -1.22
CA GLU A 285 -19.20 -16.65 -0.39
C GLU A 285 -17.73 -16.70 0.03
N GLN A 286 -16.82 -16.07 -0.73
CA GLN A 286 -15.37 -16.31 -0.61
C GLN A 286 -14.53 -15.07 -0.22
N LEU A 287 -15.13 -13.88 -0.11
CA LEU A 287 -14.45 -12.71 0.46
C LEU A 287 -14.42 -12.79 1.99
N LYS A 288 -13.35 -12.27 2.61
CA LYS A 288 -13.25 -12.20 4.09
C LYS A 288 -14.34 -11.31 4.70
N PHE A 289 -14.83 -10.34 3.94
CA PHE A 289 -15.85 -9.38 4.39
C PHE A 289 -16.88 -9.15 3.28
N PRO A 290 -18.14 -8.89 3.63
CA PRO A 290 -19.17 -8.55 2.66
C PRO A 290 -18.75 -7.38 1.75
N LEU A 291 -19.00 -7.51 0.45
CA LEU A 291 -18.67 -6.49 -0.54
C LEU A 291 -19.58 -5.26 -0.37
N ARG A 292 -18.96 -4.09 -0.19
CA ARG A 292 -19.59 -2.78 0.02
C ARG A 292 -19.15 -1.73 -0.99
N SER A 293 -17.95 -1.88 -1.55
CA SER A 293 -17.52 -1.11 -2.71
C SER A 293 -16.46 -1.88 -3.48
N ILE A 294 -16.36 -1.66 -4.78
CA ILE A 294 -15.35 -2.28 -5.64
C ILE A 294 -14.82 -1.27 -6.64
N LEU A 295 -13.52 -1.34 -6.89
CA LEU A 295 -12.88 -0.67 -8.01
C LEU A 295 -12.03 -1.71 -8.75
N CYS A 296 -12.40 -1.98 -10.00
CA CYS A 296 -11.71 -2.89 -10.89
C CYS A 296 -11.08 -2.09 -12.03
N VAL A 297 -9.77 -2.22 -12.22
CA VAL A 297 -9.03 -1.58 -13.31
C VAL A 297 -8.36 -2.64 -14.19
N PRO A 298 -8.42 -2.50 -15.53
CA PRO A 298 -7.74 -3.42 -16.42
C PRO A 298 -6.22 -3.17 -16.38
N ILE A 299 -5.45 -4.25 -16.53
CA ILE A 299 -4.02 -4.20 -16.80
C ILE A 299 -3.86 -4.38 -18.31
N MET A 300 -3.49 -3.29 -18.99
CA MET A 300 -3.45 -3.22 -20.45
C MET A 300 -2.02 -3.39 -20.96
N HIS A 301 -1.82 -4.26 -21.95
CA HIS A 301 -0.61 -4.27 -22.76
C HIS A 301 -0.99 -3.99 -24.21
N ASP A 302 -0.43 -2.91 -24.77
CA ASP A 302 -0.86 -2.32 -26.03
C ASP A 302 -2.38 -2.04 -26.08
N LYS A 303 -3.14 -2.91 -26.74
CA LYS A 303 -4.61 -2.80 -26.89
C LYS A 303 -5.36 -3.98 -26.27
N GLU A 304 -4.66 -4.91 -25.64
CA GLU A 304 -5.25 -6.11 -25.05
C GLU A 304 -5.19 -6.05 -23.53
N VAL A 305 -6.24 -6.59 -22.89
CA VAL A 305 -6.26 -6.77 -21.44
C VAL A 305 -5.45 -8.02 -21.12
N ILE A 306 -4.36 -7.87 -20.38
CA ILE A 306 -3.50 -8.99 -19.94
C ILE A 306 -3.76 -9.40 -18.49
N GLY A 307 -4.59 -8.65 -17.77
CA GLY A 307 -4.95 -8.93 -16.38
C GLY A 307 -5.93 -7.92 -15.82
N VAL A 308 -6.33 -8.13 -14.57
CA VAL A 308 -7.25 -7.23 -13.85
C VAL A 308 -6.73 -7.01 -12.44
N LEU A 309 -6.84 -5.79 -11.95
CA LEU A 309 -6.55 -5.41 -10.58
C LEU A 309 -7.84 -4.94 -9.91
N GLU A 310 -8.18 -5.55 -8.78
CA GLU A 310 -9.41 -5.26 -8.04
C GLU A 310 -9.09 -4.86 -6.62
N VAL A 311 -9.73 -3.80 -6.14
CA VAL A 311 -9.69 -3.40 -4.73
C VAL A 311 -11.10 -3.31 -4.18
N TYR A 312 -11.26 -3.82 -2.95
CA TYR A 312 -12.57 -3.96 -2.30
C TYR A 312 -12.65 -3.12 -1.03
N ASN A 313 -13.85 -2.62 -0.76
CA ASN A 313 -14.26 -1.97 0.48
C ASN A 313 -13.31 -0.84 0.92
N LYS A 314 -13.55 0.38 0.44
CA LYS A 314 -12.78 1.56 0.83
C LYS A 314 -12.85 1.78 2.34
N ILE A 315 -11.68 1.83 2.98
CA ILE A 315 -11.48 2.17 4.38
C ILE A 315 -11.29 3.69 4.46
N ARG A 316 -12.17 4.41 5.17
CA ARG A 316 -11.98 5.84 5.49
C ARG A 316 -11.94 6.05 6.99
N LYS A 317 -11.11 7.01 7.43
CA LYS A 317 -11.10 7.52 8.82
C LYS A 317 -12.20 8.57 9.08
N ASP A 318 -12.78 9.15 8.03
CA ASP A 318 -13.75 10.24 8.09
C ASP A 318 -15.13 9.75 7.61
N LYS A 319 -16.15 9.88 8.46
CA LYS A 319 -17.52 9.39 8.24
C LYS A 319 -18.34 10.26 7.28
N SER A 320 -17.82 11.43 6.86
CA SER A 320 -18.59 12.48 6.17
C SER A 320 -18.59 12.41 4.62
N ARG A 321 -17.74 11.58 4.00
CA ARG A 321 -17.68 11.40 2.53
C ARG A 321 -18.27 10.05 2.13
N GLY A 322 -19.04 10.05 1.04
CA GLY A 322 -19.85 8.92 0.56
C GLY A 322 -19.16 7.56 0.54
N ILE A 323 -19.99 6.52 0.50
CA ILE A 323 -19.59 5.11 0.45
C ILE A 323 -18.84 4.92 -0.88
N GLY A 324 -17.62 4.38 -0.90
CA GLY A 324 -16.91 4.02 -2.15
C GLY A 324 -15.58 4.70 -2.49
N PHE A 325 -15.01 4.30 -3.64
CA PHE A 325 -13.76 4.83 -4.20
C PHE A 325 -14.01 6.10 -5.00
N THR A 326 -13.15 7.09 -4.83
CA THR A 326 -13.24 8.39 -5.54
C THR A 326 -12.65 8.31 -6.95
N SER A 327 -12.93 9.31 -7.79
CA SER A 327 -12.30 9.42 -9.11
C SER A 327 -10.78 9.56 -9.04
N GLU A 328 -10.24 10.09 -7.93
CA GLU A 328 -8.80 10.16 -7.71
C GLU A 328 -8.23 8.77 -7.42
N ASP A 329 -8.91 7.97 -6.57
CA ASP A 329 -8.52 6.58 -6.33
C ASP A 329 -8.49 5.78 -7.64
N GLN A 330 -9.53 5.95 -8.47
CA GLN A 330 -9.61 5.36 -9.80
C GLN A 330 -8.43 5.76 -10.68
N ARG A 331 -8.08 7.05 -10.75
CA ARG A 331 -6.94 7.55 -11.53
C ARG A 331 -5.59 7.01 -11.03
N ILE A 332 -5.41 6.89 -9.72
CA ILE A 332 -4.19 6.32 -9.13
C ILE A 332 -4.08 4.84 -9.50
N MET A 333 -5.18 4.09 -9.36
CA MET A 333 -5.22 2.66 -9.67
C MET A 333 -4.97 2.37 -11.16
N SER A 334 -5.56 3.17 -12.07
CA SER A 334 -5.32 3.01 -13.51
C SER A 334 -3.87 3.31 -13.89
N LYS A 335 -3.22 4.31 -13.26
CA LYS A 335 -1.78 4.55 -13.47
C LYS A 335 -0.92 3.41 -12.94
N LEU A 336 -1.24 2.87 -11.76
CA LEU A 336 -0.51 1.73 -11.20
C LEU A 336 -0.67 0.49 -12.08
N SER A 337 -1.84 0.27 -12.69
CA SER A 337 -2.06 -0.86 -13.60
C SER A 337 -1.21 -0.77 -14.87
N GLU A 338 -0.96 0.43 -15.39
CA GLU A 338 -0.01 0.65 -16.50
C GLU A 338 1.42 0.24 -16.12
N HIS A 339 1.90 0.63 -14.94
CA HIS A 339 3.25 0.24 -14.48
C HIS A 339 3.36 -1.26 -14.17
N ILE A 340 2.30 -1.87 -13.63
CA ILE A 340 2.20 -3.31 -13.46
C ILE A 340 2.30 -4.02 -14.81
N SER A 341 1.62 -3.53 -15.84
CA SER A 341 1.70 -4.10 -17.18
C SER A 341 3.15 -4.17 -17.68
N ILE A 342 3.90 -3.07 -17.53
CA ILE A 342 5.32 -3.01 -17.88
C ILE A 342 6.13 -4.06 -17.10
N ALA A 343 5.86 -4.22 -15.80
CA ALA A 343 6.55 -5.20 -14.97
C ALA A 343 6.23 -6.65 -15.38
N ILE A 344 4.97 -6.96 -15.69
CA ILE A 344 4.54 -8.28 -16.20
C ILE A 344 5.25 -8.60 -17.51
N THR A 345 5.32 -7.64 -18.43
CA THR A 345 6.02 -7.80 -19.71
C THR A 345 7.53 -7.95 -19.49
N LYS A 346 8.15 -7.13 -18.63
CA LYS A 346 9.58 -7.24 -18.30
C LYS A 346 9.94 -8.62 -17.74
N LEU A 347 9.10 -9.16 -16.86
CA LEU A 347 9.27 -10.48 -16.26
C LEU A 347 8.88 -11.62 -17.21
N ASN A 348 8.45 -11.31 -18.44
CA ASN A 348 7.95 -12.24 -19.44
C ASN A 348 6.92 -13.24 -18.89
N LEU A 349 6.06 -12.83 -17.94
CA LEU A 349 5.05 -13.72 -17.34
C LEU A 349 3.94 -14.12 -18.33
N ILE A 350 3.92 -13.46 -19.49
CA ILE A 350 3.12 -13.85 -20.64
C ILE A 350 3.74 -15.09 -21.34
N GLN A 351 5.05 -15.21 -21.36
CA GLN A 351 5.74 -16.30 -22.07
C GLN A 351 6.12 -17.45 -21.13
N TYR A 352 6.55 -17.14 -19.91
CA TYR A 352 7.09 -18.09 -18.95
C TYR A 352 6.22 -18.18 -17.69
N ASP A 353 6.18 -19.38 -17.10
CA ASP A 353 5.56 -19.63 -15.82
C ASP A 353 6.32 -18.89 -14.70
N ALA A 354 5.56 -18.13 -13.92
CA ALA A 354 6.02 -17.30 -12.82
C ALA A 354 6.87 -18.03 -11.77
N LEU A 355 6.57 -19.31 -11.54
CA LEU A 355 7.23 -20.09 -10.50
C LEU A 355 8.51 -20.71 -11.04
N THR A 356 8.46 -21.34 -12.22
CA THR A 356 9.57 -22.18 -12.72
C THR A 356 10.46 -21.50 -13.75
N GLY A 357 10.05 -20.36 -14.34
CA GLY A 357 10.79 -19.68 -15.41
C GLY A 357 10.88 -20.50 -16.71
N ILE A 358 10.00 -21.49 -16.87
CA ILE A 358 9.86 -22.36 -18.04
C ILE A 358 8.67 -21.85 -18.86
N LEU A 359 8.63 -22.09 -20.18
CA LEU A 359 7.53 -21.65 -21.04
C LEU A 359 6.15 -22.08 -20.51
N ARG A 360 5.14 -21.24 -20.74
CA ARG A 360 3.73 -21.59 -20.59
C ARG A 360 3.27 -22.40 -21.81
N PRO A 361 2.16 -23.16 -21.71
CA PRO A 361 1.70 -24.03 -22.80
C PRO A 361 1.43 -23.30 -24.11
N ASP A 362 0.81 -22.12 -24.05
CA ASP A 362 0.43 -21.38 -25.27
C ASP A 362 1.64 -20.84 -26.05
N PRO A 363 2.57 -20.08 -25.43
CA PRO A 363 3.84 -19.69 -26.07
C PRO A 363 4.62 -20.88 -26.62
N PHE A 364 4.67 -22.00 -25.89
CA PHE A 364 5.33 -23.22 -26.35
C PHE A 364 4.73 -23.73 -27.66
N PHE A 365 3.40 -23.88 -27.76
CA PHE A 365 2.78 -24.34 -29.00
C PHE A 365 2.97 -23.35 -30.16
N GLU A 366 2.93 -22.04 -29.88
CA GLU A 366 3.17 -21.02 -30.90
C GLU A 366 4.60 -21.08 -31.45
N GLU A 367 5.60 -21.18 -30.58
CA GLU A 367 7.00 -21.34 -30.97
C GLU A 367 7.22 -22.62 -31.78
N LEU A 368 6.60 -23.73 -31.38
CA LEU A 368 6.66 -24.99 -32.14
C LEU A 368 6.06 -24.87 -33.54
N ILE A 369 4.89 -24.24 -33.66
CA ILE A 369 4.24 -24.02 -34.96
C ILE A 369 5.14 -23.16 -35.86
N GLN A 370 5.74 -22.09 -35.31
CA GLN A 370 6.66 -21.24 -36.05
C GLN A 370 7.90 -22.02 -36.51
N LYS A 371 8.53 -22.79 -35.62
CA LYS A 371 9.69 -23.63 -35.93
C LYS A 371 9.39 -24.64 -37.03
N LEU A 372 8.33 -25.43 -36.87
CA LEU A 372 7.96 -26.47 -37.83
C LEU A 372 7.57 -25.88 -39.20
N ASN A 373 6.92 -24.72 -39.24
CA ASN A 373 6.62 -24.03 -40.49
C ASN A 373 7.89 -23.50 -41.18
N LEU A 374 8.86 -23.01 -40.42
CA LEU A 374 10.15 -22.55 -40.94
C LEU A 374 10.97 -23.71 -41.52
N GLU A 375 11.05 -24.83 -40.81
CA GLU A 375 11.75 -26.04 -41.25
C GLU A 375 11.12 -26.63 -42.51
N ARG A 376 9.78 -26.67 -42.59
CA ARG A 376 9.04 -27.09 -43.79
C ARG A 376 9.41 -26.23 -45.01
N LYS A 377 9.54 -24.90 -44.84
CA LYS A 377 9.90 -23.97 -45.93
C LYS A 377 11.35 -24.12 -46.40
N ARG A 378 12.25 -24.53 -45.52
CA ARG A 378 13.69 -24.63 -45.82
C ARG A 378 14.09 -25.94 -46.50
N HIS A 379 13.17 -26.89 -46.67
CA HIS A 379 13.46 -28.24 -47.21
C HIS A 379 14.67 -28.92 -46.55
N LEU A 380 14.96 -28.59 -45.29
CA LEU A 380 16.07 -29.19 -44.55
C LEU A 380 15.81 -30.69 -44.35
N GLU A 381 16.85 -31.50 -44.54
CA GLU A 381 16.78 -32.96 -44.47
C GLU A 381 16.49 -33.47 -43.04
N ALA A 382 15.42 -34.27 -42.95
CA ALA A 382 15.25 -35.43 -42.08
C ALA A 382 15.50 -35.29 -40.56
N SER A 383 14.50 -34.84 -39.81
CA SER A 383 14.38 -35.21 -38.40
C SER A 383 12.91 -35.44 -38.06
N SER A 384 12.60 -36.55 -37.37
CA SER A 384 11.33 -36.67 -36.66
C SER A 384 11.48 -36.00 -35.29
N TYR A 385 10.35 -35.77 -34.63
CA TYR A 385 10.33 -35.14 -33.31
C TYR A 385 9.71 -36.09 -32.30
N ALA A 386 10.05 -35.95 -31.03
CA ALA A 386 9.34 -36.64 -29.96
C ALA A 386 8.61 -35.64 -29.09
N MET A 387 7.34 -35.90 -28.82
CA MET A 387 6.57 -35.20 -27.80
C MET A 387 6.58 -36.05 -26.53
N VAL A 388 6.97 -35.45 -25.41
CA VAL A 388 7.12 -36.17 -24.14
C VAL A 388 6.33 -35.47 -23.04
N MET A 389 5.46 -36.20 -22.35
CA MET A 389 4.76 -35.72 -21.17
C MET A 389 5.39 -36.31 -19.92
N GLY A 390 5.80 -35.47 -18.97
CA GLY A 390 6.40 -35.87 -17.71
C GLY A 390 5.62 -35.35 -16.51
N ASP A 391 5.61 -36.10 -15.41
CA ASP A 391 4.95 -35.69 -14.17
C ASP A 391 5.68 -36.20 -12.92
N VAL A 392 5.63 -35.38 -11.88
CA VAL A 392 6.26 -35.64 -10.58
C VAL A 392 5.52 -36.71 -9.80
N ASP A 393 6.19 -37.84 -9.58
CA ASP A 393 5.61 -38.96 -8.86
C ASP A 393 5.35 -38.57 -7.40
N TRP A 394 4.08 -38.70 -6.99
CA TRP A 394 3.66 -38.47 -5.60
C TRP A 394 3.85 -37.02 -5.12
N PHE A 395 3.74 -36.03 -6.01
CA PHE A 395 3.87 -34.61 -5.64
C PHE A 395 2.86 -34.16 -4.58
N LYS A 396 1.59 -34.64 -4.67
CA LYS A 396 0.59 -34.38 -3.63
C LYS A 396 1.06 -34.82 -2.24
N ASN A 397 1.67 -36.00 -2.12
CA ASN A 397 2.21 -36.50 -0.84
C ASN A 397 3.34 -35.60 -0.30
N PHE A 398 4.18 -35.06 -1.18
CA PHE A 398 5.21 -34.10 -0.80
C PHE A 398 4.59 -32.82 -0.23
N ASN A 399 3.60 -32.25 -0.91
CA ASN A 399 2.94 -31.01 -0.49
C ASN A 399 2.15 -31.18 0.80
N ASP A 400 1.37 -32.25 0.91
CA ASP A 400 0.55 -32.52 2.09
C ASP A 400 1.42 -32.64 3.36
N ARG A 401 2.68 -33.09 3.20
CA ARG A 401 3.60 -33.30 4.31
C ARG A 401 4.49 -32.10 4.63
N ASN A 402 5.03 -31.44 3.61
CA ASN A 402 6.07 -30.40 3.76
C ASN A 402 5.53 -28.97 3.52
N GLY A 403 4.26 -28.85 3.14
CA GLY A 403 3.60 -27.58 2.84
C GLY A 403 3.88 -27.08 1.42
N HIS A 404 2.98 -26.22 0.91
CA HIS A 404 3.06 -25.70 -0.46
C HIS A 404 4.31 -24.87 -0.75
N GLN A 405 4.87 -24.18 0.25
CA GLN A 405 6.12 -23.42 0.08
C GLN A 405 7.30 -24.35 -0.27
N ALA A 406 7.39 -25.51 0.39
CA ALA A 406 8.40 -26.52 0.06
C ALA A 406 8.17 -27.10 -1.34
N GLY A 407 6.91 -27.37 -1.71
CA GLY A 407 6.55 -27.81 -3.06
C GLY A 407 6.95 -26.81 -4.15
N ASN A 408 6.73 -25.53 -3.91
CA ASN A 408 7.12 -24.45 -4.83
C ASN A 408 8.64 -24.36 -4.99
N LYS A 409 9.41 -24.59 -3.91
CA LYS A 409 10.88 -24.69 -3.98
C LYS A 409 11.32 -25.90 -4.80
N LEU A 410 10.69 -27.06 -4.58
CA LEU A 410 10.96 -28.29 -5.32
C LEU A 410 10.70 -28.13 -6.82
N LEU A 411 9.59 -27.51 -7.21
CA LEU A 411 9.28 -27.28 -8.62
C LEU A 411 10.26 -26.33 -9.32
N ARG A 412 10.77 -25.32 -8.61
CA ARG A 412 11.83 -24.43 -9.12
C ARG A 412 13.13 -25.17 -9.39
N GLU A 413 13.54 -25.99 -8.44
CA GLU A 413 14.74 -26.81 -8.57
C GLU A 413 14.58 -27.84 -9.70
N LEU A 414 13.44 -28.52 -9.74
CA LEU A 414 13.12 -29.50 -10.78
C LEU A 414 13.15 -28.88 -12.18
N ALA A 415 12.57 -27.70 -12.34
CA ALA A 415 12.59 -26.96 -13.59
C ALA A 415 14.02 -26.71 -14.09
N SER A 416 14.96 -26.39 -13.19
CA SER A 416 16.37 -26.25 -13.53
C SER A 416 16.96 -27.57 -14.00
N VAL A 417 16.73 -28.67 -13.27
CA VAL A 417 17.22 -30.01 -13.63
C VAL A 417 16.69 -30.45 -15.00
N LEU A 418 15.41 -30.23 -15.28
CA LEU A 418 14.78 -30.57 -16.55
C LEU A 418 15.38 -29.75 -17.70
N LYS A 419 15.58 -28.43 -17.50
CA LYS A 419 16.20 -27.54 -18.49
C LYS A 419 17.64 -27.93 -18.81
N PHE A 420 18.42 -28.36 -17.82
CA PHE A 420 19.78 -28.87 -18.03
C PHE A 420 19.83 -30.26 -18.67
N SER A 421 18.71 -30.99 -18.70
CA SER A 421 18.65 -32.36 -19.25
C SER A 421 18.34 -32.41 -20.75
N ILE A 422 17.92 -31.29 -21.34
CA ILE A 422 17.58 -31.12 -22.75
C ILE A 422 18.58 -30.23 -23.48
N ARG A 423 18.55 -30.24 -24.81
CA ARG A 423 19.44 -29.42 -25.64
C ARG A 423 18.83 -28.03 -25.88
N GLU A 424 19.62 -27.07 -26.38
CA GLU A 424 19.13 -25.72 -26.67
C GLU A 424 18.05 -25.70 -27.77
N GLU A 425 18.11 -26.66 -28.70
CA GLU A 425 17.14 -26.80 -29.79
C GLU A 425 15.81 -27.46 -29.37
N ASP A 426 15.76 -28.04 -28.17
CA ASP A 426 14.57 -28.68 -27.60
C ASP A 426 13.71 -27.68 -26.82
N PHE A 427 12.42 -27.93 -26.76
CA PHE A 427 11.48 -27.07 -26.01
C PHE A 427 10.98 -27.77 -24.76
N LEU A 428 10.75 -26.98 -23.73
CA LEU A 428 10.18 -27.41 -22.46
C LEU A 428 9.14 -26.40 -22.01
N CYS A 429 7.94 -26.87 -21.68
CA CYS A 429 6.92 -26.06 -21.04
C CYS A 429 6.38 -26.73 -19.77
N ARG A 430 5.91 -25.90 -18.84
CA ARG A 430 5.15 -26.38 -17.69
C ARG A 430 3.69 -26.50 -18.11
N TYR A 431 3.25 -27.73 -18.34
CA TYR A 431 1.93 -28.02 -18.92
C TYR A 431 0.80 -27.88 -17.90
N GLY A 432 1.07 -28.27 -16.66
CA GLY A 432 0.12 -28.25 -15.55
C GLY A 432 0.78 -27.90 -14.21
N GLY A 433 0.14 -28.26 -13.11
CA GLY A 433 0.66 -27.96 -11.77
C GLY A 433 1.96 -28.67 -11.44
N GLU A 434 2.09 -29.94 -11.82
CA GLU A 434 3.27 -30.79 -11.60
C GLU A 434 3.69 -31.53 -12.88
N GLU A 435 3.17 -31.08 -14.02
CA GLU A 435 3.29 -31.71 -15.34
C GLU A 435 4.14 -30.84 -16.28
N PHE A 436 5.03 -31.48 -17.03
CA PHE A 436 5.98 -30.85 -17.94
C PHE A 436 5.91 -31.50 -19.31
N LEU A 437 5.83 -30.70 -20.36
CA LEU A 437 5.78 -31.17 -21.75
C LEU A 437 7.07 -30.77 -22.46
N PHE A 438 7.65 -31.72 -23.17
CA PHE A 438 8.89 -31.56 -23.92
C PHE A 438 8.63 -31.79 -25.40
N PHE A 439 9.32 -31.03 -26.23
CA PHE A 439 9.41 -31.27 -27.66
C PHE A 439 10.87 -31.45 -28.04
N LEU A 440 11.25 -32.71 -28.26
CA LEU A 440 12.63 -33.11 -28.53
C LEU A 440 12.85 -33.18 -30.04
N THR A 441 13.94 -32.59 -30.47
CA THR A 441 14.29 -32.43 -31.89
C THR A 441 15.42 -33.36 -32.31
N GLY A 442 15.50 -33.68 -33.60
CA GLY A 442 16.54 -34.57 -34.11
C GLY A 442 16.35 -36.04 -33.72
N ILE A 443 15.11 -36.50 -33.53
CA ILE A 443 14.80 -37.87 -33.12
C ILE A 443 14.48 -38.70 -34.36
N ASN A 444 15.20 -39.81 -34.58
CA ASN A 444 15.05 -40.64 -35.77
C ASN A 444 14.14 -41.85 -35.54
N SER A 445 14.04 -42.32 -34.30
CA SER A 445 13.21 -43.46 -33.94
C SER A 445 12.56 -43.31 -32.57
N LEU A 446 11.54 -44.12 -32.29
CA LEU A 446 10.88 -44.13 -31.00
C LEU A 446 11.84 -44.55 -29.87
N GLU A 447 12.75 -45.48 -30.15
CA GLU A 447 13.78 -45.94 -29.23
C GLU A 447 14.75 -44.81 -28.87
N GLU A 448 15.14 -43.98 -29.84
CA GLU A 448 15.98 -42.80 -29.60
C GLU A 448 15.26 -41.78 -28.71
N GLY A 449 13.98 -41.50 -29.01
CA GLY A 449 13.14 -40.64 -28.18
C GLY A 449 12.97 -41.16 -26.75
N CYS A 450 12.78 -42.47 -26.59
CA CYS A 450 12.72 -43.12 -25.28
C CYS A 450 14.05 -43.08 -24.54
N GLY A 451 15.17 -43.33 -25.23
CA GLY A 451 16.51 -43.27 -24.64
C GLY A 451 16.87 -41.88 -24.13
N LEU A 452 16.53 -40.83 -24.91
CA LEU A 452 16.71 -39.44 -24.49
C LEU A 452 15.83 -39.10 -23.28
N THR A 453 14.57 -39.55 -23.29
CA THR A 453 13.64 -39.37 -22.17
C THR A 453 14.10 -40.11 -20.91
N GLU A 454 14.63 -41.31 -21.05
CA GLU A 454 15.18 -42.10 -19.95
C GLU A 454 16.40 -41.40 -19.33
N ARG A 455 17.20 -40.69 -20.13
CA ARG A 455 18.26 -39.82 -19.60
C ARG A 455 17.70 -38.68 -18.75
N ILE A 456 16.63 -38.02 -19.20
CA ILE A 456 15.95 -36.96 -18.43
C ILE A 456 15.41 -37.54 -17.11
N ARG A 457 14.70 -38.68 -17.18
CA ARG A 457 14.15 -39.39 -16.01
C ARG A 457 15.23 -39.69 -14.99
N LYS A 458 16.37 -40.22 -15.44
CA LYS A 458 17.51 -40.52 -14.57
C LYS A 458 18.12 -39.27 -13.97
N ASN A 459 18.30 -38.21 -14.73
CA ASN A 459 18.84 -36.96 -14.19
C ASN A 459 17.98 -36.43 -13.03
N VAL A 460 16.65 -36.56 -13.13
CA VAL A 460 15.74 -36.25 -12.01
C VAL A 460 15.92 -37.24 -10.87
N GLU A 461 15.92 -38.55 -11.13
CA GLU A 461 16.11 -39.59 -10.10
C GLU A 461 17.46 -39.47 -9.35
N ASP A 462 18.50 -39.02 -10.05
CA ASP A 462 19.87 -38.87 -9.56
C ASP A 462 20.13 -37.51 -8.89
N HIS A 463 19.22 -36.55 -9.05
CA HIS A 463 19.30 -35.26 -8.39
C HIS A 463 18.72 -35.36 -6.98
N TYR A 464 19.43 -34.79 -6.00
CA TYR A 464 18.92 -34.76 -4.63
C TYR A 464 17.99 -33.56 -4.46
N PHE A 465 16.74 -33.81 -4.10
CA PHE A 465 15.79 -32.78 -3.71
C PHE A 465 15.63 -32.75 -2.19
N GLU A 466 15.56 -31.55 -1.61
CA GLU A 466 15.28 -31.40 -0.19
C GLU A 466 13.95 -32.09 0.19
N HIS A 467 13.94 -32.84 1.30
CA HIS A 467 12.81 -33.61 1.81
C HIS A 467 12.39 -34.84 0.97
N GLN A 468 13.20 -35.29 0.01
CA GLN A 468 12.90 -36.50 -0.78
C GLN A 468 12.91 -37.79 0.05
N GLU A 469 13.55 -37.81 1.22
CA GLU A 469 13.61 -38.96 2.14
C GLU A 469 12.23 -39.41 2.64
N PHE A 470 11.23 -38.56 2.48
CA PHE A 470 9.85 -38.82 2.89
C PHE A 470 8.96 -39.31 1.76
N GLN A 471 9.51 -39.43 0.54
CA GLN A 471 8.83 -39.99 -0.61
C GLN A 471 8.99 -41.52 -0.65
N PRO A 472 8.10 -42.23 -1.38
CA PRO A 472 8.27 -43.65 -1.62
C PRO A 472 9.67 -43.97 -2.17
N ASN A 473 10.33 -45.00 -1.63
CA ASN A 473 11.72 -45.37 -1.93
C ASN A 473 12.80 -44.33 -1.54
N ASN A 474 12.46 -43.35 -0.69
CA ASN A 474 13.33 -42.28 -0.22
C ASN A 474 13.92 -41.44 -1.37
N ASN A 475 13.17 -41.28 -2.46
CA ASN A 475 13.63 -40.53 -3.62
C ASN A 475 12.47 -39.79 -4.29
N LEU A 476 12.77 -38.62 -4.87
CA LEU A 476 11.84 -37.94 -5.76
C LEU A 476 12.06 -38.48 -7.18
N THR A 477 10.97 -38.84 -7.86
CA THR A 477 11.04 -39.38 -9.21
C THR A 477 10.00 -38.75 -10.12
N MET A 478 10.17 -38.94 -11.43
CA MET A 478 9.19 -38.58 -12.44
C MET A 478 8.91 -39.77 -13.34
N SER A 479 7.66 -39.85 -13.82
CA SER A 479 7.26 -40.78 -14.86
C SER A 479 7.06 -40.01 -16.18
N PHE A 480 7.30 -40.67 -17.31
CA PHE A 480 7.25 -40.04 -18.63
C PHE A 480 6.50 -40.91 -19.66
N GLY A 481 5.78 -40.25 -20.55
CA GLY A 481 5.17 -40.83 -21.74
C GLY A 481 5.71 -40.17 -23.00
N VAL A 482 6.06 -40.97 -24.02
CA VAL A 482 6.71 -40.51 -25.27
C VAL A 482 5.82 -40.85 -26.46
N THR A 483 5.65 -39.94 -27.41
CA THR A 483 5.10 -40.23 -28.74
C THR A 483 6.00 -39.64 -29.82
N LEU A 484 6.01 -40.27 -31.00
CA LEU A 484 6.80 -39.80 -32.14
C LEU A 484 5.93 -38.99 -33.10
N PHE A 485 6.41 -37.82 -33.48
CA PHE A 485 5.85 -37.00 -34.55
C PHE A 485 6.70 -37.15 -35.81
N THR A 486 6.36 -38.16 -36.61
CA THR A 486 7.15 -38.51 -37.81
C THR A 486 6.97 -37.52 -38.95
N ARG A 487 7.92 -37.55 -39.87
CA ARG A 487 7.87 -36.77 -41.11
C ARG A 487 6.63 -37.06 -41.94
N GLU A 488 6.21 -38.32 -42.06
CA GLU A 488 5.00 -38.67 -42.83
C GLU A 488 3.78 -37.98 -42.23
N ARG A 489 3.69 -37.98 -40.89
CA ARG A 489 2.60 -37.33 -40.16
C ARG A 489 2.62 -35.82 -40.37
N ILE A 490 3.80 -35.19 -40.34
CA ILE A 490 3.98 -33.75 -40.61
C ILE A 490 3.63 -33.38 -42.06
N ASN A 491 4.04 -34.18 -43.04
CA ASN A 491 3.81 -33.92 -44.47
C ASN A 491 2.35 -34.16 -44.88
N SER A 492 1.65 -35.08 -44.20
CA SER A 492 0.23 -35.32 -44.43
C SER A 492 -0.65 -34.11 -44.08
N MET A 493 -0.14 -33.18 -43.26
CA MET A 493 -0.88 -32.00 -42.80
C MET A 493 -0.61 -30.80 -43.71
N LYS A 494 -1.66 -30.20 -44.27
CA LYS A 494 -1.57 -28.96 -45.08
C LYS A 494 -0.98 -27.78 -44.28
N ALA A 495 -1.34 -27.67 -43.01
CA ALA A 495 -0.82 -26.71 -42.05
C ALA A 495 -0.79 -27.38 -40.67
N ILE A 496 0.21 -27.05 -39.83
CA ILE A 496 0.29 -27.58 -38.46
C ILE A 496 -0.47 -26.62 -37.57
N SER A 497 -1.54 -27.12 -36.95
CA SER A 497 -2.34 -26.34 -36.02
C SER A 497 -1.98 -26.66 -34.57
N LYS A 498 -2.34 -25.75 -33.65
CA LYS A 498 -2.23 -25.98 -32.20
C LYS A 498 -2.95 -27.26 -31.78
N ASN A 499 -4.09 -27.56 -32.39
CA ASN A 499 -4.87 -28.77 -32.10
C ASN A 499 -4.14 -30.06 -32.50
N ASP A 500 -3.32 -30.04 -33.54
CA ASP A 500 -2.53 -31.21 -33.95
C ASP A 500 -1.41 -31.50 -32.95
N LEU A 501 -0.73 -30.46 -32.47
CA LEU A 501 0.29 -30.59 -31.43
C LEU A 501 -0.30 -31.04 -30.09
N LYS A 502 -1.51 -30.61 -29.76
CA LYS A 502 -2.24 -31.07 -28.57
C LYS A 502 -2.69 -32.53 -28.66
N LYS A 503 -3.06 -33.01 -29.84
CA LYS A 503 -3.29 -34.46 -30.06
C LYS A 503 -2.03 -35.27 -29.76
N LEU A 504 -0.86 -34.79 -30.16
CA LEU A 504 0.43 -35.42 -29.81
C LEU A 504 0.70 -35.36 -28.30
N ALA A 505 0.44 -34.23 -27.65
CA ALA A 505 0.56 -34.11 -26.20
C ALA A 505 -0.37 -35.11 -25.48
N ASN A 506 -1.60 -35.31 -25.98
CA ASN A 506 -2.54 -36.30 -25.44
C ASN A 506 -2.06 -37.75 -25.64
N GLU A 507 -1.43 -38.07 -26.78
CA GLU A 507 -0.81 -39.38 -26.99
C GLU A 507 0.33 -39.65 -26.01
N ALA A 508 1.17 -38.63 -25.76
CA ALA A 508 2.20 -38.69 -24.73
C ALA A 508 1.60 -38.85 -23.32
N ASP A 509 0.51 -38.15 -23.01
CA ASP A 509 -0.20 -38.28 -21.73
C ASP A 509 -0.82 -39.68 -21.54
N MET A 510 -1.35 -40.29 -22.61
CA MET A 510 -1.82 -41.67 -22.58
C MET A 510 -0.70 -42.65 -22.21
N ALA A 511 0.50 -42.47 -22.77
CA ALA A 511 1.67 -43.26 -22.40
C ALA A 511 2.11 -42.98 -20.95
N LEU A 512 2.06 -41.72 -20.50
CA LEU A 512 2.36 -41.33 -19.12
C LEU A 512 1.40 -41.98 -18.11
N ALA A 513 0.12 -42.06 -18.44
CA ALA A 513 -0.88 -42.71 -17.60
C ALA A 513 -0.53 -44.19 -17.36
N GLU A 514 -0.04 -44.90 -18.38
CA GLU A 514 0.46 -46.27 -18.26
C GLU A 514 1.76 -46.32 -17.44
N ALA A 515 2.71 -45.39 -17.65
CA ALA A 515 3.93 -45.28 -16.86
C ALA A 515 3.64 -45.09 -15.36
N LYS A 516 2.53 -44.43 -15.02
CA LYS A 516 2.03 -44.25 -13.66
C LYS A 516 1.17 -45.41 -13.14
N GLY A 517 0.89 -46.42 -13.96
CA GLY A 517 0.05 -47.57 -13.61
C GLY A 517 -1.45 -47.27 -13.51
N LYS A 518 -1.94 -46.22 -14.19
CA LYS A 518 -3.39 -45.94 -14.29
C LYS A 518 -4.02 -46.87 -15.33
N LYS A 519 -5.26 -47.32 -15.10
CA LYS A 519 -6.01 -48.13 -16.09
C LYS A 519 -6.36 -47.25 -17.30
N THR A 520 -5.73 -47.49 -18.43
CA THR A 520 -6.12 -46.93 -19.73
C THR A 520 -7.12 -47.87 -20.43
N SER A 521 -8.01 -47.32 -21.27
CA SER A 521 -9.02 -48.08 -22.02
C SER A 521 -8.44 -49.16 -22.96
N ALA A 522 -7.12 -49.14 -23.17
CA ALA A 522 -6.37 -50.07 -24.03
C ALA A 522 -5.82 -51.31 -23.29
N SER A 523 -5.83 -51.34 -21.95
CA SER A 523 -5.21 -52.42 -21.16
C SER A 523 -6.27 -53.44 -20.70
N LYS A 524 -6.51 -54.52 -21.47
CA LYS A 524 -7.29 -55.69 -21.01
C LYS A 524 -6.37 -56.76 -20.42
N SER A 525 -6.72 -57.18 -19.21
CA SER A 525 -6.35 -58.43 -18.50
C SER A 525 -4.87 -58.76 -18.32
N GLN A 526 -4.28 -58.30 -17.20
CA GLN A 526 -3.22 -59.02 -16.48
C GLN A 526 -3.23 -58.66 -14.99
N ASP A 527 -2.82 -59.61 -14.15
CA ASP A 527 -3.14 -59.77 -12.73
C ASP A 527 -2.91 -58.57 -11.80
N ASN A 528 -3.81 -58.47 -10.81
CA ASN A 528 -4.20 -57.25 -10.12
C ASN A 528 -3.45 -56.95 -8.79
N LYS A 529 -2.34 -57.64 -8.48
CA LYS A 529 -1.66 -57.50 -7.17
C LYS A 529 -0.30 -56.78 -7.19
N ASP A 530 0.44 -56.78 -8.31
CA ASP A 530 1.79 -56.19 -8.36
C ASP A 530 1.90 -54.81 -9.05
N ARG A 531 0.88 -54.35 -9.79
CA ARG A 531 0.94 -53.08 -10.55
C ARG A 531 0.94 -51.81 -9.68
N LYS A 532 0.53 -51.88 -8.40
CA LYS A 532 0.33 -50.69 -7.54
C LYS A 532 1.62 -49.98 -7.08
N LYS A 533 2.82 -50.41 -7.49
CA LYS A 533 4.10 -49.88 -6.97
C LYS A 533 5.10 -49.35 -8.01
N ALA A 534 4.81 -49.41 -9.31
CA ALA A 534 5.86 -49.25 -10.32
C ALA A 534 5.75 -47.93 -11.13
N LYS A 535 5.77 -46.77 -10.45
CA LYS A 535 6.06 -45.46 -11.09
C LYS A 535 7.56 -45.34 -11.40
N ASN A 536 8.02 -44.17 -11.84
CA ASN A 536 9.41 -43.89 -12.23
C ASN A 536 9.84 -44.67 -13.49
N LYS A 537 9.11 -44.47 -14.59
CA LYS A 537 9.29 -45.20 -15.86
C LYS A 537 9.06 -44.31 -17.07
N VAL A 538 9.57 -44.78 -18.21
CA VAL A 538 9.25 -44.26 -19.55
C VAL A 538 8.38 -45.27 -20.29
N CYS A 539 7.25 -44.81 -20.82
CA CYS A 539 6.39 -45.58 -21.72
C CYS A 539 6.26 -44.85 -23.06
N ALA A 540 6.05 -45.61 -24.13
CA ALA A 540 5.95 -45.08 -25.47
C ALA A 540 4.58 -45.37 -26.09
N TYR A 541 4.02 -44.39 -26.78
CA TYR A 541 2.83 -44.52 -27.62
C TYR A 541 3.26 -44.69 -29.07
N TYR A 542 2.72 -45.71 -29.74
CA TYR A 542 2.92 -45.91 -31.18
C TYR A 542 1.70 -46.53 -31.86
N ILE A 543 1.66 -46.40 -33.18
CA ILE A 543 0.63 -46.96 -34.06
C ILE A 543 1.35 -47.90 -35.03
N ASP A 544 0.96 -49.17 -35.06
CA ASP A 544 1.54 -50.17 -35.96
C ASP A 544 1.28 -49.83 -37.45
N GLN A 545 2.23 -50.16 -38.33
CA GLN A 545 2.18 -49.90 -39.78
C GLN A 545 1.02 -50.64 -40.52
N PRO A 546 0.62 -50.18 -41.73
CA PRO A 546 -0.70 -50.43 -42.34
C PRO A 546 -0.96 -51.82 -42.96
N ASP A 547 -0.07 -52.80 -42.84
CA ASP A 547 -0.20 -54.08 -43.57
C ASP A 547 -0.91 -55.19 -42.79
N LYS A 548 -1.53 -54.88 -41.64
CA LYS A 548 -2.42 -55.79 -40.92
C LYS A 548 -3.72 -55.10 -40.51
N PRO A 549 -4.84 -55.84 -40.45
CA PRO A 549 -6.16 -55.24 -40.24
C PRO A 549 -6.18 -54.46 -38.93
N ILE A 550 -6.62 -53.20 -39.03
CA ILE A 550 -6.75 -52.22 -37.96
C ILE A 550 -7.39 -52.86 -36.72
N LYS A 551 -6.62 -52.92 -35.62
CA LYS A 551 -7.13 -52.83 -34.24
C LYS A 551 -5.99 -52.61 -33.22
N ASN A 552 -6.09 -51.45 -32.58
CA ASN A 552 -5.53 -51.05 -31.27
C ASN A 552 -4.25 -50.21 -31.28
N ASN A 553 -4.38 -48.99 -30.76
CA ASN A 553 -3.27 -48.16 -30.28
C ASN A 553 -2.52 -48.96 -29.20
N MET A 554 -1.21 -49.16 -29.36
CA MET A 554 -0.40 -49.96 -28.45
C MET A 554 0.53 -49.08 -27.62
N ILE A 555 0.70 -49.43 -26.35
CA ILE A 555 1.62 -48.77 -25.42
C ILE A 555 2.65 -49.81 -25.00
N GLU A 556 3.93 -49.53 -25.25
CA GLU A 556 5.04 -50.40 -24.83
C GLU A 556 5.85 -49.77 -23.69
N GLN A 557 6.28 -50.61 -22.76
CA GLN A 557 7.18 -50.19 -21.68
C GLN A 557 8.62 -50.26 -22.18
N TYR A 558 9.33 -49.14 -22.12
CA TYR A 558 10.75 -49.09 -22.45
C TYR A 558 11.58 -49.67 -21.29
N MET A 559 12.46 -50.64 -21.58
CA MET A 559 13.28 -51.33 -20.58
C MET A 559 14.74 -51.38 -21.01
N GLU A 560 15.53 -50.36 -20.65
CA GLU A 560 16.98 -50.41 -20.80
C GLU A 560 17.61 -50.74 -19.43
N LYS A 561 18.26 -51.92 -19.33
CA LYS A 561 18.90 -52.36 -18.08
C LYS A 561 20.24 -51.65 -17.90
N PHE A 562 20.25 -50.71 -16.98
CA PHE A 562 21.46 -50.04 -16.53
C PHE A 562 21.65 -50.24 -15.03
N THR A 563 22.84 -50.69 -14.65
CA THR A 563 23.26 -50.82 -13.25
C THR A 563 23.50 -49.44 -12.64
N HIS A 564 22.64 -48.99 -11.72
CA HIS A 564 22.75 -47.67 -11.09
C HIS A 564 23.05 -47.72 -9.59
N GLU A 565 23.80 -46.72 -9.14
CA GLU A 565 24.10 -46.41 -7.75
C GLU A 565 23.07 -45.41 -7.18
N ARG A 566 22.36 -45.78 -6.12
CA ARG A 566 21.40 -44.88 -5.44
C ARG A 566 22.13 -43.85 -4.57
N ARG A 567 21.86 -42.57 -4.81
CA ARG A 567 22.52 -41.44 -4.13
C ARG A 567 21.78 -41.08 -2.84
N LYS A 568 22.50 -41.00 -1.71
CA LYS A 568 21.96 -40.59 -0.40
C LYS A 568 22.49 -39.24 0.10
N HIS A 569 23.57 -38.74 -0.51
CA HIS A 569 24.31 -37.58 -0.05
C HIS A 569 24.82 -36.78 -1.26
N GLN A 570 24.95 -35.47 -1.07
CA GLN A 570 25.53 -34.55 -2.07
C GLN A 570 26.95 -34.99 -2.46
N ARG A 571 27.29 -34.85 -3.75
CA ARG A 571 28.62 -35.17 -4.30
C ARG A 571 29.35 -33.89 -4.71
N PHE A 572 30.65 -33.86 -4.45
CA PHE A 572 31.57 -32.80 -4.83
C PHE A 572 32.51 -33.32 -5.92
N TYR A 573 32.74 -32.53 -6.98
CA TYR A 573 33.73 -32.85 -8.01
C TYR A 573 35.12 -32.50 -7.48
N THR A 574 35.83 -33.51 -6.99
CA THR A 574 37.15 -33.35 -6.40
C THR A 574 38.05 -34.50 -6.81
N SER A 575 39.28 -34.17 -7.23
CA SER A 575 40.28 -35.15 -7.64
C SER A 575 41.27 -35.39 -6.51
N THR A 576 40.85 -36.21 -5.55
CA THR A 576 41.70 -36.62 -4.45
C THR A 576 42.27 -38.01 -4.66
N ILE A 577 43.35 -38.34 -3.97
CA ILE A 577 44.01 -39.64 -4.09
C ILE A 577 43.25 -40.66 -3.25
N LEU A 578 42.90 -41.78 -3.87
CA LEU A 578 42.36 -42.97 -3.23
C LEU A 578 43.31 -44.14 -3.46
N ILE A 579 43.73 -44.78 -2.38
CA ILE A 579 44.46 -46.04 -2.41
C ILE A 579 43.47 -47.14 -2.06
N TYR A 580 43.38 -48.18 -2.90
CA TYR A 580 42.61 -49.38 -2.56
C TYR A 580 43.53 -50.60 -2.53
N LYS A 581 43.35 -51.44 -1.51
CA LYS A 581 44.11 -52.68 -1.33
C LYS A 581 43.23 -53.88 -1.63
N LYS A 582 43.77 -54.79 -2.45
CA LYS A 582 43.24 -56.14 -2.69
C LYS A 582 44.25 -57.16 -2.14
N LYS A 583 43.78 -58.37 -1.79
CA LYS A 583 44.54 -59.42 -1.08
C LYS A 583 46.01 -59.59 -1.52
N ASP A 584 46.35 -59.36 -2.78
CA ASP A 584 47.71 -59.53 -3.33
C ASP A 584 48.37 -58.26 -3.93
N PHE A 585 47.70 -57.09 -3.94
CA PHE A 585 48.30 -55.84 -4.46
C PHE A 585 47.60 -54.57 -3.96
N GLN A 586 48.34 -53.45 -3.97
CA GLN A 586 47.83 -52.09 -3.70
C GLN A 586 47.84 -51.28 -5.00
N LYS A 587 46.75 -50.55 -5.28
CA LYS A 587 46.66 -49.64 -6.42
C LYS A 587 46.25 -48.24 -5.96
N VAL A 588 46.82 -47.24 -6.62
CA VAL A 588 46.53 -45.82 -6.40
C VAL A 588 45.66 -45.33 -7.56
N THR A 589 44.56 -44.66 -7.24
CA THR A 589 43.67 -44.02 -8.20
C THR A 589 43.28 -42.62 -7.71
N LYS A 590 42.59 -41.87 -8.57
CA LYS A 590 41.99 -40.59 -8.23
C LYS A 590 40.48 -40.72 -8.17
N THR A 591 39.87 -39.99 -7.23
CA THR A 591 38.44 -39.77 -7.23
C THR A 591 38.07 -38.82 -8.38
N ILE A 592 36.88 -39.02 -8.92
CA ILE A 592 36.24 -38.15 -9.91
C ILE A 592 35.20 -37.29 -9.20
N ASN A 593 34.38 -37.94 -8.37
CA ASN A 593 33.50 -37.27 -7.43
C ASN A 593 33.48 -38.03 -6.11
N LEU A 594 33.20 -37.30 -5.03
CA LEU A 594 33.29 -37.79 -3.66
C LEU A 594 32.09 -37.30 -2.84
N SER A 595 31.56 -38.15 -1.97
CA SER A 595 30.51 -37.84 -0.98
C SER A 595 30.81 -38.54 0.34
N ILE A 596 30.05 -38.23 1.39
CA ILE A 596 30.09 -38.95 2.68
C ILE A 596 29.77 -40.45 2.50
N GLY A 597 28.96 -40.82 1.50
CA GLY A 597 28.51 -42.19 1.30
C GLY A 597 29.35 -43.03 0.32
N GLY A 598 30.29 -42.43 -0.41
CA GLY A 598 31.00 -43.11 -1.48
C GLY A 598 31.73 -42.19 -2.45
N ALA A 599 32.45 -42.79 -3.40
CA ALA A 599 33.24 -42.11 -4.43
C ALA A 599 33.09 -42.76 -5.80
N LYS A 600 33.18 -41.98 -6.88
CA LYS A 600 33.44 -42.49 -8.23
C LYS A 600 34.94 -42.40 -8.51
N ILE A 601 35.53 -43.47 -9.04
CA ILE A 601 36.96 -43.55 -9.36
C ILE A 601 37.19 -43.97 -10.81
N SER A 602 38.37 -43.63 -11.34
CA SER A 602 38.86 -44.11 -12.64
C SER A 602 39.87 -45.24 -12.44
N THR A 603 39.61 -46.41 -12.99
CA THR A 603 40.52 -47.57 -12.90
C THR A 603 40.98 -48.01 -14.28
N ASP A 604 42.19 -48.56 -14.34
CA ASP A 604 42.80 -49.18 -15.52
C ASP A 604 42.23 -50.58 -15.84
N SER A 605 41.40 -51.11 -14.94
CA SER A 605 40.88 -52.46 -14.98
C SER A 605 39.49 -52.51 -14.34
N LYS A 606 38.67 -53.47 -14.78
CA LYS A 606 37.31 -53.66 -14.28
C LYS A 606 37.32 -54.15 -12.84
N LEU A 607 36.51 -53.52 -12.00
CA LEU A 607 36.27 -53.91 -10.61
C LEU A 607 34.92 -54.67 -10.50
N TYR A 608 34.89 -55.77 -9.74
CA TYR A 608 33.71 -56.65 -9.65
C TYR A 608 32.91 -56.44 -8.35
N ALA A 609 31.57 -56.51 -8.44
CA ALA A 609 30.64 -56.05 -7.42
C ALA A 609 30.57 -56.86 -6.09
N ASP A 610 31.31 -57.97 -5.97
CA ASP A 610 31.33 -58.82 -4.76
C ASP A 610 32.67 -58.78 -4.01
N GLN A 611 33.39 -57.66 -4.05
CA GLN A 611 34.71 -57.52 -3.43
C GLN A 611 34.74 -56.39 -2.38
N ASP A 612 35.00 -56.77 -1.13
CA ASP A 612 35.34 -55.82 -0.06
C ASP A 612 36.73 -55.24 -0.33
N LEU A 613 36.83 -53.92 -0.45
CA LEU A 613 38.09 -53.20 -0.59
C LEU A 613 38.44 -52.47 0.70
N ASP A 614 39.70 -52.59 1.13
CA ASP A 614 40.26 -51.67 2.12
C ASP A 614 40.71 -50.39 1.41
N LEU A 615 40.14 -49.26 1.82
CA LEU A 615 40.30 -47.97 1.19
C LEU A 615 41.05 -47.01 2.11
N ILE A 616 42.01 -46.28 1.55
CA ILE A 616 42.66 -45.13 2.19
C ILE A 616 42.42 -43.92 1.29
N LEU A 617 41.62 -42.98 1.78
CA LEU A 617 41.31 -41.73 1.10
C LEU A 617 42.19 -40.63 1.69
N ILE A 618 43.02 -40.02 0.86
CA ILE A 618 43.85 -38.88 1.26
C ILE A 618 43.04 -37.61 1.02
N LEU A 619 42.89 -36.74 2.02
CA LEU A 619 42.13 -35.49 1.97
C LEU A 619 43.02 -34.36 2.49
N GLY A 620 43.68 -33.65 1.57
CA GLY A 620 44.69 -32.63 1.94
C GLY A 620 45.84 -33.25 2.72
N ASN A 621 46.03 -32.82 3.98
CA ASN A 621 47.06 -33.34 4.90
C ASN A 621 46.55 -34.45 5.85
N LYS A 622 45.34 -34.97 5.63
CA LYS A 622 44.75 -36.05 6.44
C LYS A 622 44.49 -37.30 5.57
N ALA A 623 44.43 -38.47 6.20
CA ALA A 623 44.07 -39.72 5.53
C ALA A 623 42.96 -40.44 6.33
N CYS A 624 41.92 -40.88 5.63
CA CYS A 624 40.79 -41.62 6.20
C CYS A 624 40.85 -43.08 5.74
N GLN A 625 40.79 -44.02 6.67
CA GLN A 625 40.76 -45.45 6.36
C GLN A 625 39.33 -45.99 6.51
N MET A 626 38.84 -46.70 5.50
CA MET A 626 37.49 -47.27 5.51
C MET A 626 37.41 -48.51 4.64
N LYS A 627 36.29 -49.23 4.72
CA LYS A 627 35.98 -50.29 3.75
C LYS A 627 35.07 -49.76 2.66
N GLY A 628 35.07 -50.38 1.49
CA GLY A 628 34.09 -50.06 0.46
C GLY A 628 33.73 -51.22 -0.45
N ASP A 629 32.50 -51.17 -0.94
CA ASP A 629 31.99 -52.09 -1.95
C ASP A 629 32.03 -51.44 -3.32
N ILE A 630 32.30 -52.24 -4.33
CA ILE A 630 32.13 -51.83 -5.72
C ILE A 630 30.64 -51.96 -6.09
N VAL A 631 30.00 -50.85 -6.45
CA VAL A 631 28.59 -50.82 -6.85
C VAL A 631 28.43 -51.09 -8.35
N TYR A 632 29.33 -50.54 -9.15
CA TYR A 632 29.37 -50.75 -10.60
C TYR A 632 30.79 -50.52 -11.13
N SER A 633 31.08 -51.03 -12.33
CA SER A 633 32.33 -50.77 -13.06
C SER A 633 32.05 -50.85 -14.57
N GLU A 634 32.11 -49.69 -15.23
CA GLU A 634 31.72 -49.52 -16.64
C GLU A 634 32.90 -49.00 -17.46
N MET A 635 33.05 -49.48 -18.69
CA MET A 635 34.10 -49.03 -19.60
C MET A 635 33.77 -47.63 -20.14
N VAL A 636 34.77 -46.75 -20.21
CA VAL A 636 34.58 -45.39 -20.73
C VAL A 636 34.36 -45.45 -22.24
N LYS A 637 33.24 -44.88 -22.74
CA LYS A 637 32.84 -44.98 -24.16
C LYS A 637 33.85 -44.41 -25.16
N ASP A 638 34.72 -43.48 -24.72
CA ASP A 638 35.72 -42.79 -25.56
C ASP A 638 37.18 -43.22 -25.27
N ASP A 639 37.41 -44.08 -24.28
CA ASP A 639 38.74 -44.56 -23.90
C ASP A 639 38.67 -46.03 -23.47
N TYR A 640 38.96 -46.94 -24.40
CA TYR A 640 38.93 -48.40 -24.21
C TYR A 640 39.95 -48.91 -23.17
N SER A 641 40.78 -48.04 -22.59
CA SER A 641 41.78 -48.40 -21.58
C SER A 641 41.33 -48.14 -20.13
N ARG A 642 40.16 -47.53 -19.91
CA ARG A 642 39.71 -47.10 -18.57
C ARG A 642 38.29 -47.52 -18.23
N TYR A 643 38.07 -47.71 -16.93
CA TYR A 643 36.78 -48.00 -16.32
C TYR A 643 36.41 -46.91 -15.31
N TYR A 644 35.13 -46.53 -15.28
CA TYR A 644 34.55 -45.79 -14.17
C TYR A 644 33.89 -46.74 -13.20
N SER A 645 34.37 -46.75 -11.96
CA SER A 645 33.86 -47.62 -10.90
C SER A 645 33.26 -46.79 -9.76
N GLY A 646 32.06 -47.15 -9.32
CA GLY A 646 31.40 -46.56 -8.15
C GLY A 646 31.73 -47.34 -6.89
N LEU A 647 32.17 -46.64 -5.85
CA LEU A 647 32.50 -47.20 -4.54
C LEU A 647 31.52 -46.69 -3.49
N LYS A 648 30.93 -47.60 -2.72
CA LYS A 648 30.11 -47.28 -1.56
C LYS A 648 30.91 -47.52 -0.29
N PHE A 649 31.03 -46.49 0.55
CA PHE A 649 31.80 -46.60 1.79
C PHE A 649 31.02 -47.37 2.89
N LYS A 650 31.76 -48.15 3.67
CA LYS A 650 31.30 -48.96 4.80
C LYS A 650 32.16 -48.68 6.04
N ASN A 651 31.52 -48.75 7.21
CA ASN A 651 32.18 -48.68 8.52
C ASN A 651 33.07 -47.44 8.71
N ILE A 652 32.62 -46.27 8.23
CA ILE A 652 33.32 -45.00 8.46
C ILE A 652 33.25 -44.66 9.95
N SER A 653 34.39 -44.40 10.59
CA SER A 653 34.43 -43.97 11.99
C SER A 653 33.87 -42.55 12.15
N LEU A 654 33.42 -42.19 13.36
CA LEU A 654 32.94 -40.83 13.63
C LEU A 654 34.02 -39.75 13.36
N ASN A 655 35.29 -40.09 13.61
CA ASN A 655 36.41 -39.19 13.37
C ASN A 655 36.65 -39.01 11.85
N ASP A 656 36.65 -40.10 11.07
CA ASP A 656 36.84 -40.04 9.61
C ASP A 656 35.67 -39.34 8.91
N ARG A 657 34.45 -39.52 9.42
CA ARG A 657 33.27 -38.82 8.93
C ARG A 657 33.39 -37.31 9.14
N LYS A 658 33.88 -36.88 10.31
CA LYS A 658 34.11 -35.46 10.59
C LYS A 658 35.17 -34.87 9.67
N ILE A 659 36.24 -35.62 9.37
CA ILE A 659 37.28 -35.19 8.41
C ILE A 659 36.70 -34.98 7.00
N LEU A 660 35.82 -35.88 6.55
CA LEU A 660 35.11 -35.76 5.28
C LEU A 660 34.18 -34.54 5.26
N GLU A 661 33.40 -34.34 6.31
CA GLU A 661 32.49 -33.19 6.46
C GLU A 661 33.27 -31.87 6.45
N ASP A 662 34.34 -31.75 7.25
CA ASP A 662 35.23 -30.58 7.28
C ASP A 662 35.82 -30.27 5.88
N TYR A 663 36.24 -31.32 5.15
CA TYR A 663 36.79 -31.18 3.80
C TYR A 663 35.76 -30.67 2.79
N PHE A 664 34.51 -31.18 2.83
CA PHE A 664 33.44 -30.70 1.96
C PHE A 664 33.02 -29.27 2.29
N SER A 665 32.97 -28.90 3.57
CA SER A 665 32.73 -27.51 3.97
C SER A 665 33.80 -26.56 3.43
N ALA A 666 35.07 -26.96 3.44
CA ALA A 666 36.14 -26.15 2.87
C ALA A 666 36.04 -26.00 1.32
N LEU A 667 35.63 -27.05 0.61
CA LEU A 667 35.39 -26.99 -0.84
C LEU A 667 34.23 -26.04 -1.20
N SER A 668 33.18 -26.05 -0.38
CA SER A 668 32.00 -25.19 -0.57
C SER A 668 32.32 -23.69 -0.42
N ILE A 669 33.30 -23.34 0.42
CA ILE A 669 33.75 -21.95 0.63
C ILE A 669 34.55 -21.44 -0.58
N ASN A 670 35.35 -22.31 -1.22
CA ASN A 670 36.18 -21.93 -2.37
C ASN A 670 35.37 -21.78 -3.67
N GLU A 671 34.29 -22.53 -3.88
CA GLU A 671 33.41 -22.34 -5.05
C GLU A 671 32.71 -20.97 -5.04
N HIS A 672 32.38 -20.42 -3.86
CA HIS A 672 31.85 -19.06 -3.75
C HIS A 672 32.87 -17.95 -4.01
N SER A 673 34.18 -18.22 -3.88
CA SER A 673 35.24 -17.25 -4.16
C SER A 673 35.62 -17.14 -5.64
N LEU A 674 35.15 -18.07 -6.49
CA LEU A 674 35.40 -18.10 -7.94
C LEU A 674 34.19 -17.63 -8.77
N GLN A 675 33.10 -17.21 -8.12
CA GLN A 675 31.90 -16.64 -8.76
C GLN A 675 31.73 -15.12 -8.49
N HIS A 676 32.80 -14.43 -8.07
CA HIS A 676 32.83 -12.96 -7.95
C HIS A 676 33.75 -12.32 -8.98
#